data_AF-W2X0L2-F1
#
_entry.id   AF-W2X0L2-F1
#
_cell.length_a   1.000
_cell.length_b   1.000
_cell.length_c   1.000
_cell.angle_alpha   90.00
_cell.angle_beta   90.00
_cell.angle_gamma   90.00
#
_symmetry.space_group_name_H-M   'P 1'
#
loop_
_entity.id
_entity.type
_entity.pdbx_description
1 polymer ?
#
loop_
_entity_poly.entity_id
_entity_poly.type
_entity_poly.pdbx_seq_one_letter_code
_entity_poly.pdbx_strand_id
1 'polypeptide(L)'
;MEHNGGWQARGSGSGRGYRGRGGHRGRGRGRGRGGQGGRLAASNGFTSSNGRSASNSSSEPAISLDESFTMEIHAALQALVEDGERTEMSFPPSYDNTQRRYIHSMAQKYGLFSKSSGKKGAGRFIHVAKVKKNAAMQEVSLRLPAAPLNATTVEWFPPVIRAYMERYPAPMEGAVDPWSVKDLSPLASVPKRHHGRGGGSPFKPLPSHSKGTGVKVVRTPPVEATKLPVYGYREHILELVERNQLVVLSGDTGCGKSTQIPQFLLDDALARGRGEETRIICTQPRRISAISLAERVARERTGQDPKEVGHAIRFDSSFDAKRSKLIFCTTGTLLKWLNNDPLAKGFSHIILDEVHERDQFTDFLLILIKTSILKQRPDLKVILMSATIQVEKFSQYFQPDFPAPVLQMVGGTNFPVTTLFLEDVLALLESDRSSPLHIMDDSRVGRIGGGQLAAAPASSGLECPLCGDTRIADEEAFGMHVATCFGEPSADFGAPSAPEPEMAPVSVPVAAMGDVLQATLSEINDDAKEALLSSYMKQQDALRQDQAVDYDLLLQLLFLVNRTFPLDEAGKGAILVFLPGWEEISFMERALLKSPATSSTYEIALLHSRLSAQEQRRAFMAPPYGKRKLVLATNIAETSLTIEDVVFVVDCGKSKQAHALASTSSSSFVMGLQTTWVARANCVQRTGRAGRVRAGICFRIFSKARYETGMKEFMQPELLTTPLEELLLQIKLLQLEKKLHIHDAKEFLLEAMDAPSEISIDASLQRLEDMRALANSGKGKQALTLLGWHLGHICTGGVSVQMAKLLLWGHTFGCFGAILQTTCTLSGYRDPFISFLGMSPEEQRQVDASKKAFARNGSPLGLTLQSDHFVLWKAFEAYLDARERSSFKAKDAFCARNKLHRQTLEQLFSIYRQLQQDLDLMGLSPATQLVSTPVSRMPATMESITPYLMALSIGMYPNALFTRSGGVSRNWTSKEKVKVKMDGTSMVTWTASNTQKHKRKMGSEQEELGPPDEWLVYHEMMQSERTRVAKYGTKLPSQLLQALLMGSVELQTVEQQDVDMDVNDGSVVAKWLLVLDDWIVYELGRYDEARWIALLRERLHASFIRHLERLHDNAQHGGGRPLSEADQQLKLHDAELLQALVAWISSDLRRGSRR
;
A
#
# COMPACT_ATOMS: atom_id res chain seq x y z
N MET A 1 -55.70 26.67 8.81
CA MET A 1 -55.55 27.91 8.02
C MET A 1 -54.46 27.66 6.99
N GLU A 2 -54.67 26.81 5.98
CA GLU A 2 -55.65 26.86 4.86
C GLU A 2 -55.22 27.74 3.68
N HIS A 3 -55.54 27.21 2.48
CA HIS A 3 -55.60 27.86 1.18
C HIS A 3 -54.31 28.27 0.45
N ASN A 4 -54.29 28.34 -0.89
CA ASN A 4 -54.89 27.47 -1.94
C ASN A 4 -54.37 27.93 -3.33
N GLY A 5 -54.46 27.05 -4.34
CA GLY A 5 -54.27 27.42 -5.77
C GLY A 5 -52.79 27.55 -6.21
N GLY A 6 -52.35 27.09 -7.37
CA GLY A 6 -53.06 26.49 -8.50
C GLY A 6 -53.61 27.54 -9.48
N TRP A 7 -53.18 27.48 -10.75
CA TRP A 7 -54.02 27.46 -11.97
C TRP A 7 -53.12 27.39 -13.23
N GLN A 8 -53.71 26.95 -14.34
CA GLN A 8 -53.06 26.73 -15.66
C GLN A 8 -53.30 27.93 -16.59
N ALA A 9 -52.48 28.09 -17.66
CA ALA A 9 -52.96 27.95 -19.06
C ALA A 9 -52.11 28.69 -20.14
N ARG A 10 -51.80 27.91 -21.19
CA ARG A 10 -51.60 28.17 -22.64
C ARG A 10 -51.69 29.60 -23.23
N GLY A 11 -50.77 29.82 -24.18
CA GLY A 11 -51.00 30.51 -25.48
C GLY A 11 -49.70 30.91 -26.18
N SER A 12 -49.58 31.10 -27.51
CA SER A 12 -49.92 30.30 -28.71
C SER A 12 -49.72 31.18 -29.97
N GLY A 13 -48.94 30.73 -30.97
CA GLY A 13 -48.76 31.38 -32.30
C GLY A 13 -47.69 32.50 -32.36
N SER A 14 -47.06 32.86 -33.49
CA SER A 14 -46.88 32.28 -34.85
C SER A 14 -45.72 33.03 -35.57
N GLY A 15 -45.16 32.73 -36.75
CA GLY A 15 -45.37 31.68 -37.77
C GLY A 15 -44.59 32.01 -39.08
N ARG A 16 -44.59 31.11 -40.10
CA ARG A 16 -43.88 31.16 -41.42
C ARG A 16 -42.35 30.93 -41.35
N GLY A 17 -41.67 30.13 -42.21
CA GLY A 17 -42.07 29.13 -43.21
C GLY A 17 -41.64 29.44 -44.65
N TYR A 18 -40.87 28.54 -45.33
CA TYR A 18 -41.15 27.96 -46.68
C TYR A 18 -40.04 26.98 -47.19
N ARG A 19 -40.53 26.01 -48.02
CA ARG A 19 -39.95 24.97 -48.93
C ARG A 19 -38.51 25.12 -49.49
N GLY A 20 -37.82 24.08 -50.03
CA GLY A 20 -38.07 22.63 -50.12
C GLY A 20 -37.48 21.90 -51.38
N ARG A 21 -37.29 20.56 -51.29
CA ARG A 21 -37.15 19.49 -52.35
C ARG A 21 -35.91 19.35 -53.30
N GLY A 22 -35.41 18.09 -53.39
CA GLY A 22 -34.88 17.39 -54.60
C GLY A 22 -33.37 17.54 -54.89
N GLY A 23 -32.63 16.59 -55.49
CA GLY A 23 -32.92 15.18 -55.88
C GLY A 23 -31.90 14.59 -56.90
N HIS A 24 -31.62 13.27 -56.81
CA HIS A 24 -31.01 12.36 -57.82
C HIS A 24 -29.51 12.41 -58.27
N ARG A 25 -28.87 11.23 -58.13
CA ARG A 25 -28.07 10.42 -59.09
C ARG A 25 -26.97 11.06 -59.98
N GLY A 26 -25.76 10.45 -59.98
CA GLY A 26 -24.75 10.58 -61.04
C GLY A 26 -23.60 9.55 -60.95
N ARG A 27 -23.20 8.92 -62.07
CA ARG A 27 -22.12 7.90 -62.19
C ARG A 27 -20.84 8.49 -62.81
N GLY A 28 -19.67 7.86 -62.59
CA GLY A 28 -18.49 7.96 -63.49
C GLY A 28 -17.15 7.72 -62.76
N ARG A 29 -16.50 6.54 -62.87
CA ARG A 29 -15.54 6.09 -63.93
C ARG A 29 -14.26 6.95 -64.11
N GLY A 30 -13.17 6.55 -63.44
CA GLY A 30 -12.12 5.70 -64.06
C GLY A 30 -10.83 6.31 -64.65
N ARG A 31 -9.71 5.57 -64.44
CA ARG A 31 -8.39 5.60 -65.15
C ARG A 31 -7.51 6.86 -64.92
N GLY A 32 -6.16 6.80 -64.94
CA GLY A 32 -5.22 5.67 -64.99
C GLY A 32 -3.92 5.97 -65.78
N ARG A 33 -2.80 5.28 -65.46
CA ARG A 33 -1.46 5.29 -66.13
C ARG A 33 -0.65 6.60 -65.99
N GLY A 34 0.69 6.62 -66.11
CA GLY A 34 1.69 5.53 -66.20
C GLY A 34 3.07 6.01 -66.74
N GLY A 35 4.09 5.13 -66.66
CA GLY A 35 5.39 5.21 -67.38
C GLY A 35 6.58 5.54 -66.46
N GLN A 36 7.64 4.73 -66.25
CA GLN A 36 8.51 3.84 -67.05
C GLN A 36 9.66 4.50 -67.84
N GLY A 37 10.87 3.97 -67.63
CA GLY A 37 12.06 4.09 -68.51
C GLY A 37 13.10 5.16 -68.08
N GLY A 38 14.39 4.87 -67.92
CA GLY A 38 15.10 3.59 -67.79
C GLY A 38 16.52 3.56 -68.41
N ARG A 39 17.43 2.78 -67.80
CA ARG A 39 18.68 2.20 -68.38
C ARG A 39 19.86 3.14 -68.72
N LEU A 40 21.13 2.71 -68.85
CA LEU A 40 21.94 1.58 -68.31
C LEU A 40 23.42 1.82 -68.73
N ALA A 41 24.40 1.52 -67.84
CA ALA A 41 25.76 0.99 -68.11
C ALA A 41 26.49 0.92 -66.75
N ALA A 42 26.93 -0.23 -66.19
CA ALA A 42 27.96 -1.19 -66.62
C ALA A 42 29.40 -0.62 -66.51
N SER A 43 30.39 -1.29 -65.91
CA SER A 43 30.42 -2.55 -65.11
C SER A 43 31.80 -2.74 -64.45
N ASN A 44 31.86 -3.42 -63.29
CA ASN A 44 32.94 -4.26 -62.72
C ASN A 44 32.83 -4.26 -61.17
N GLY A 45 32.89 -5.36 -60.43
CA GLY A 45 32.97 -6.78 -60.81
C GLY A 45 33.89 -7.59 -59.91
N PHE A 46 33.37 -8.19 -58.82
CA PHE A 46 33.93 -9.40 -58.20
C PHE A 46 32.82 -10.23 -57.52
N THR A 47 33.06 -11.54 -57.41
CA THR A 47 32.10 -12.64 -57.19
C THR A 47 32.00 -13.05 -55.70
N SER A 48 31.10 -13.95 -55.22
CA SER A 48 30.27 -14.98 -55.86
C SER A 48 28.94 -15.27 -55.12
N SER A 49 27.99 -15.92 -55.83
CA SER A 49 26.80 -16.64 -55.31
C SER A 49 27.15 -18.14 -55.12
N ASN A 50 26.44 -19.02 -54.41
CA ASN A 50 25.01 -19.40 -54.28
C ASN A 50 24.87 -20.19 -52.94
N GLY A 51 23.73 -20.64 -52.40
CA GLY A 51 22.35 -20.79 -52.85
C GLY A 51 21.60 -21.61 -51.77
N ARG A 52 20.26 -21.62 -51.76
CA ARG A 52 19.46 -22.25 -50.68
C ARG A 52 19.39 -23.78 -50.80
N SER A 53 19.43 -24.48 -49.67
CA SER A 53 18.74 -25.75 -49.47
C SER A 53 17.72 -25.60 -48.33
N ALA A 54 16.62 -26.35 -48.40
CA ALA A 54 15.59 -26.40 -47.38
C ALA A 54 15.46 -27.83 -46.87
N SER A 55 15.44 -28.02 -45.55
CA SER A 55 14.91 -29.22 -44.91
C SER A 55 14.65 -29.00 -43.41
N ASN A 56 13.53 -29.55 -42.96
CA ASN A 56 13.17 -29.86 -41.57
C ASN A 56 13.06 -28.70 -40.56
N SER A 57 11.95 -27.97 -40.65
CA SER A 57 11.26 -27.47 -39.44
C SER A 57 10.59 -28.63 -38.72
N SER A 58 11.26 -29.20 -37.71
CA SER A 58 10.58 -30.06 -36.73
C SER A 58 9.65 -29.19 -35.88
N SER A 59 8.36 -29.54 -35.86
CA SER A 59 7.37 -28.95 -34.96
C SER A 59 7.70 -29.30 -33.50
N GLU A 60 8.32 -28.38 -32.77
CA GLU A 60 8.40 -28.48 -31.31
C GLU A 60 7.02 -28.14 -30.72
N PRO A 61 6.45 -28.98 -29.84
CA PRO A 61 5.14 -28.75 -29.25
C PRO A 61 5.17 -27.55 -28.30
N ALA A 62 3.99 -26.97 -28.00
CA ALA A 62 3.84 -26.00 -26.93
C ALA A 62 4.04 -26.69 -25.56
N ILE A 63 5.29 -26.74 -25.10
CA ILE A 63 5.65 -27.33 -23.80
C ILE A 63 4.98 -26.55 -22.67
N SER A 64 4.11 -27.22 -21.92
CA SER A 64 3.54 -26.74 -20.65
C SER A 64 4.62 -26.63 -19.60
N LEU A 65 4.56 -25.61 -18.74
CA LEU A 65 5.49 -25.54 -17.62
C LEU A 65 5.05 -26.53 -16.56
N ASP A 66 5.95 -27.44 -16.19
CA ASP A 66 5.71 -28.33 -15.06
C ASP A 66 5.54 -27.52 -13.77
N GLU A 67 4.55 -27.89 -12.95
CA GLU A 67 4.25 -27.20 -11.69
C GLU A 67 5.49 -27.21 -10.78
N SER A 68 6.26 -28.31 -10.77
CA SER A 68 7.50 -28.42 -9.98
C SER A 68 8.57 -27.39 -10.43
N PHE A 69 8.72 -27.18 -11.74
CA PHE A 69 9.62 -26.16 -12.29
C PHE A 69 9.16 -24.73 -11.91
N THR A 70 7.85 -24.44 -11.97
CA THR A 70 7.34 -23.12 -11.55
C THR A 70 7.65 -22.83 -10.08
N MET A 71 7.56 -23.84 -9.22
CA MET A 71 7.89 -23.80 -7.80
C MET A 71 9.40 -23.61 -7.56
N GLU A 72 10.24 -24.38 -8.25
CA GLU A 72 11.71 -24.27 -8.15
C GLU A 72 12.19 -22.85 -8.50
N ILE A 73 11.76 -22.32 -9.64
CA ILE A 73 12.14 -20.97 -10.09
C ILE A 73 11.63 -19.88 -9.15
N HIS A 74 10.42 -20.03 -8.61
CA HIS A 74 9.88 -19.09 -7.62
C HIS A 74 10.71 -19.11 -6.33
N ALA A 75 11.01 -20.29 -5.79
CA ALA A 75 11.83 -20.44 -4.59
C ALA A 75 13.26 -19.90 -4.80
N ALA A 76 13.88 -20.19 -5.94
CA ALA A 76 15.26 -19.79 -6.23
C ALA A 76 15.40 -18.26 -6.43
N LEU A 77 14.43 -17.61 -7.07
CA LEU A 77 14.41 -16.14 -7.21
C LEU A 77 14.02 -15.44 -5.90
N GLN A 78 13.09 -16.00 -5.13
CA GLN A 78 12.76 -15.53 -3.79
C GLN A 78 13.98 -15.58 -2.87
N ALA A 79 14.69 -16.72 -2.86
CA ALA A 79 15.94 -16.87 -2.11
C ALA A 79 17.00 -15.83 -2.54
N LEU A 80 17.15 -15.54 -3.84
CA LEU A 80 18.05 -14.46 -4.27
C LEU A 80 17.61 -13.08 -3.74
N VAL A 81 16.32 -12.77 -3.65
CA VAL A 81 15.86 -11.50 -3.06
C VAL A 81 16.16 -11.45 -1.56
N GLU A 82 15.83 -12.52 -0.83
CA GLU A 82 15.96 -12.65 0.63
C GLU A 82 17.44 -12.72 1.11
N ASP A 83 18.31 -13.34 0.33
CA ASP A 83 19.75 -13.48 0.60
C ASP A 83 20.45 -12.10 0.49
N GLY A 84 20.92 -11.57 1.62
CA GLY A 84 21.56 -10.26 1.67
C GLY A 84 22.95 -10.21 1.04
N GLU A 85 23.69 -11.32 1.02
CA GLU A 85 25.06 -11.40 0.50
C GLU A 85 25.08 -11.64 -1.00
N ARG A 86 24.16 -12.48 -1.50
CA ARG A 86 24.11 -12.85 -2.91
C ARG A 86 23.44 -11.76 -3.75
N THR A 87 24.24 -11.11 -4.59
CA THR A 87 23.76 -10.06 -5.51
C THR A 87 23.25 -10.61 -6.85
N GLU A 88 23.60 -11.84 -7.21
CA GLU A 88 23.30 -12.43 -8.52
C GLU A 88 23.22 -13.97 -8.53
N MET A 89 22.57 -14.51 -9.57
CA MET A 89 22.53 -15.93 -9.88
C MET A 89 22.52 -16.16 -11.40
N SER A 90 22.81 -17.39 -11.81
CA SER A 90 22.73 -17.80 -13.22
C SER A 90 22.00 -19.14 -13.34
N PHE A 91 21.10 -19.22 -14.31
CA PHE A 91 20.34 -20.42 -14.67
C PHE A 91 20.97 -21.11 -15.89
N PRO A 92 21.12 -22.46 -15.88
CA PRO A 92 21.85 -23.21 -16.91
C PRO A 92 21.28 -23.04 -18.33
N PRO A 93 22.07 -23.40 -19.37
CA PRO A 93 21.63 -23.33 -20.75
C PRO A 93 20.62 -24.41 -21.15
N SER A 94 20.36 -25.41 -20.30
CA SER A 94 19.48 -26.56 -20.54
C SER A 94 18.00 -26.23 -20.63
N TYR A 95 17.56 -25.07 -20.13
CA TYR A 95 16.15 -24.67 -20.16
C TYR A 95 15.69 -24.23 -21.56
N ASP A 96 14.46 -24.61 -21.93
CA ASP A 96 13.83 -24.30 -23.21
C ASP A 96 13.38 -22.82 -23.34
N ASN A 97 12.89 -22.42 -24.52
CA ASN A 97 12.47 -21.03 -24.75
C ASN A 97 11.28 -20.55 -23.88
N THR A 98 10.41 -21.46 -23.43
CA THR A 98 9.24 -21.18 -22.58
C THR A 98 9.68 -21.03 -21.12
N GLN A 99 10.43 -22.00 -20.59
CA GLN A 99 11.07 -21.96 -19.27
C GLN A 99 11.93 -20.70 -19.10
N ARG A 100 12.75 -20.38 -20.11
CA ARG A 100 13.59 -19.16 -20.12
C ARG A 100 12.76 -17.88 -20.07
N ARG A 101 11.64 -17.83 -20.79
CA ARG A 101 10.70 -16.69 -20.79
C ARG A 101 10.01 -16.56 -19.43
N TYR A 102 9.67 -17.67 -18.79
CA TYR A 102 9.14 -17.70 -17.43
C TYR A 102 10.13 -17.13 -16.42
N ILE A 103 11.39 -17.61 -16.41
CA ILE A 103 12.47 -17.10 -15.55
C ILE A 103 12.65 -15.57 -15.73
N HIS A 104 12.69 -15.08 -16.98
CA HIS A 104 12.77 -13.65 -17.25
C HIS A 104 11.57 -12.85 -16.71
N SER A 105 10.34 -13.36 -16.89
CA SER A 105 9.12 -12.73 -16.35
C SER A 105 9.06 -12.77 -14.83
N MET A 106 9.52 -13.85 -14.19
CA MET A 106 9.50 -14.02 -12.74
C MET A 106 10.59 -13.16 -12.07
N ALA A 107 11.80 -13.11 -12.63
CA ALA A 107 12.85 -12.21 -12.16
C ALA A 107 12.38 -10.74 -12.20
N GLN A 108 11.65 -10.34 -13.25
CA GLN A 108 11.05 -9.01 -13.32
C GLN A 108 9.98 -8.77 -12.24
N LYS A 109 9.16 -9.78 -11.88
CA LYS A 109 8.19 -9.67 -10.76
C LYS A 109 8.89 -9.37 -9.43
N TYR A 110 10.01 -10.04 -9.18
CA TYR A 110 10.88 -9.80 -8.03
C TYR A 110 11.69 -8.49 -8.09
N GLY A 111 11.50 -7.65 -9.10
CA GLY A 111 12.26 -6.41 -9.28
C GLY A 111 13.72 -6.60 -9.69
N LEU A 112 14.13 -7.83 -10.04
CA LEU A 112 15.49 -8.20 -10.43
C LEU A 112 15.74 -7.92 -11.91
N PHE A 113 16.97 -7.53 -12.24
CA PHE A 113 17.43 -7.41 -13.61
C PHE A 113 17.77 -8.79 -14.17
N SER A 114 17.22 -9.17 -15.31
CA SER A 114 17.54 -10.44 -15.97
C SER A 114 17.99 -10.23 -17.42
N LYS A 115 19.03 -10.96 -17.82
CA LYS A 115 19.62 -10.91 -19.17
C LYS A 115 20.14 -12.28 -19.56
N SER A 116 19.81 -12.75 -20.76
CA SER A 116 20.45 -13.97 -21.28
C SER A 116 21.78 -13.64 -21.95
N SER A 117 22.83 -14.34 -21.52
CA SER A 117 24.24 -14.08 -21.87
C SER A 117 24.88 -15.34 -22.47
N GLY A 118 26.01 -15.19 -23.16
CA GLY A 118 26.71 -16.27 -23.88
C GLY A 118 26.49 -16.26 -25.40
N LYS A 119 27.25 -17.09 -26.13
CA LYS A 119 27.14 -17.23 -27.59
C LYS A 119 25.78 -17.86 -27.95
N LYS A 120 25.18 -17.45 -29.09
CA LYS A 120 23.93 -18.03 -29.61
C LYS A 120 24.09 -19.56 -29.78
N GLY A 121 23.20 -20.34 -29.16
CA GLY A 121 23.24 -21.81 -29.14
C GLY A 121 23.38 -22.37 -27.72
N ALA A 122 23.91 -23.59 -27.60
CA ALA A 122 23.97 -24.39 -26.38
C ALA A 122 24.80 -23.79 -25.20
N GLY A 123 25.46 -22.65 -25.40
CA GLY A 123 26.21 -21.94 -24.35
C GLY A 123 25.50 -20.71 -23.77
N ARG A 124 24.22 -20.48 -24.09
CA ARG A 124 23.46 -19.31 -23.63
C ARG A 124 22.80 -19.58 -22.27
N PHE A 125 23.22 -18.89 -21.22
CA PHE A 125 22.62 -18.97 -19.87
C PHE A 125 21.68 -17.77 -19.60
N ILE A 126 20.89 -17.80 -18.53
CA ILE A 126 20.21 -16.59 -18.02
C ILE A 126 20.96 -16.11 -16.78
N HIS A 127 21.31 -14.84 -16.76
CA HIS A 127 21.86 -14.16 -15.61
C HIS A 127 20.78 -13.29 -14.98
N VAL A 128 20.68 -13.31 -13.64
CA VAL A 128 19.73 -12.50 -12.86
C VAL A 128 20.51 -11.81 -11.73
N ALA A 129 20.32 -10.50 -11.55
CA ALA A 129 21.06 -9.69 -10.58
C ALA A 129 20.20 -8.57 -9.95
N LYS A 130 20.56 -8.14 -8.75
CA LYS A 130 19.92 -7.03 -8.02
C LYS A 130 20.22 -5.65 -8.61
N VAL A 131 21.36 -5.51 -9.31
CA VAL A 131 21.84 -4.23 -9.88
C VAL A 131 21.94 -4.31 -11.41
N LYS A 132 21.61 -3.22 -12.10
CA LYS A 132 21.67 -3.14 -13.56
C LYS A 132 23.11 -3.01 -14.05
N LYS A 133 23.66 -4.10 -14.59
CA LYS A 133 24.97 -4.13 -15.26
C LYS A 133 24.84 -3.88 -16.78
N ASN A 134 25.87 -3.28 -17.38
CA ASN A 134 25.90 -2.93 -18.81
C ASN A 134 26.21 -4.15 -19.71
N ALA A 135 26.50 -3.92 -21.00
CA ALA A 135 26.85 -5.01 -21.93
C ALA A 135 28.14 -5.76 -21.55
N ALA A 136 29.10 -5.06 -20.95
CA ALA A 136 30.39 -5.56 -20.46
C ALA A 136 30.36 -5.95 -18.95
N MET A 137 29.17 -6.11 -18.37
CA MET A 137 28.95 -6.44 -16.95
C MET A 137 29.49 -5.42 -15.92
N GLN A 138 29.82 -4.20 -16.34
CA GLN A 138 30.15 -3.09 -15.43
C GLN A 138 28.87 -2.40 -14.92
N GLU A 139 28.96 -1.71 -13.79
CA GLU A 139 27.84 -0.96 -13.22
C GLU A 139 27.45 0.24 -14.10
N VAL A 140 26.15 0.53 -14.18
CA VAL A 140 25.63 1.68 -14.92
C VAL A 140 25.64 2.90 -14.01
N SER A 141 26.48 3.90 -14.35
CA SER A 141 26.48 5.19 -13.64
C SER A 141 25.06 5.76 -13.53
N LEU A 142 24.67 6.16 -12.31
CA LEU A 142 23.36 6.75 -12.04
C LEU A 142 23.29 8.25 -12.39
N ARG A 143 24.45 8.89 -12.61
CA ARG A 143 24.56 10.32 -12.93
C ARG A 143 23.75 10.71 -14.15
N LEU A 144 23.07 11.85 -14.05
CA LEU A 144 22.27 12.46 -15.11
C LEU A 144 23.14 13.40 -15.96
N PRO A 145 22.79 13.62 -17.24
CA PRO A 145 23.36 14.70 -18.04
C PRO A 145 23.12 16.05 -17.36
N ALA A 146 24.11 16.94 -17.43
CA ALA A 146 24.03 18.27 -16.82
C ALA A 146 22.90 19.11 -17.43
N ALA A 147 22.07 19.69 -16.57
CA ALA A 147 21.01 20.61 -16.97
C ALA A 147 21.52 22.06 -16.88
N PRO A 148 21.49 22.85 -17.96
CA PRO A 148 21.93 24.24 -17.93
C PRO A 148 20.94 25.08 -17.12
N LEU A 149 21.37 25.51 -15.94
CA LEU A 149 20.52 26.20 -14.97
C LEU A 149 20.28 27.68 -15.36
N ASN A 150 21.12 28.24 -16.22
CA ASN A 150 21.21 29.66 -16.53
C ASN A 150 20.73 30.07 -17.94
N ALA A 151 20.23 29.14 -18.76
CA ALA A 151 20.08 29.32 -20.21
C ALA A 151 19.17 30.48 -20.71
N THR A 152 18.48 31.21 -19.83
CA THR A 152 17.44 32.18 -20.22
C THR A 152 17.24 33.40 -19.30
N THR A 153 18.20 33.76 -18.44
CA THR A 153 18.07 34.91 -17.49
C THR A 153 19.31 35.81 -17.49
N VAL A 154 19.09 37.13 -17.65
CA VAL A 154 20.17 38.15 -17.76
C VAL A 154 20.85 38.48 -16.42
N GLU A 155 20.17 38.27 -15.29
CA GLU A 155 20.76 38.35 -13.95
C GLU A 155 20.33 37.15 -13.11
N TRP A 156 21.30 36.35 -12.65
CA TRP A 156 21.10 35.14 -11.87
C TRP A 156 20.71 35.44 -10.41
N PHE A 157 21.55 36.22 -9.71
CA PHE A 157 21.26 36.70 -8.36
C PHE A 157 20.44 38.00 -8.39
N PRO A 158 19.16 37.99 -8.00
CA PRO A 158 18.35 39.22 -7.94
C PRO A 158 18.86 40.14 -6.83
N PRO A 159 18.48 41.44 -6.84
CA PRO A 159 18.91 42.41 -5.84
C PRO A 159 18.69 41.98 -4.37
N VAL A 160 17.63 41.22 -4.09
CA VAL A 160 17.36 40.68 -2.74
C VAL A 160 18.41 39.65 -2.28
N ILE A 161 18.92 38.81 -3.19
CA ILE A 161 20.00 37.85 -2.87
C ILE A 161 21.35 38.58 -2.81
N ARG A 162 21.60 39.56 -3.69
CA ARG A 162 22.82 40.39 -3.60
C ARG A 162 22.89 41.15 -2.28
N ALA A 163 21.82 41.82 -1.87
CA ALA A 163 21.75 42.53 -0.58
C ALA A 163 21.92 41.59 0.62
N TYR A 164 21.39 40.36 0.55
CA TYR A 164 21.64 39.34 1.58
C TYR A 164 23.13 38.92 1.61
N MET A 165 23.76 38.69 0.45
CA MET A 165 25.17 38.32 0.36
C MET A 165 26.12 39.49 0.71
N GLU A 166 25.72 40.74 0.49
CA GLU A 166 26.46 41.93 0.93
C GLU A 166 26.40 42.09 2.46
N ARG A 167 25.25 41.80 3.06
CA ARG A 167 25.05 41.81 4.53
C ARG A 167 25.74 40.64 5.23
N TYR A 168 25.75 39.48 4.58
CA TYR A 168 26.31 38.22 5.08
C TYR A 168 27.29 37.65 4.03
N PRO A 169 28.50 38.23 3.90
CA PRO A 169 29.46 37.81 2.88
C PRO A 169 29.84 36.33 3.00
N ALA A 170 30.27 35.74 1.89
CA ALA A 170 30.90 34.43 1.90
C ALA A 170 32.24 34.50 2.68
N PRO A 171 32.64 33.43 3.40
CA PRO A 171 33.96 33.38 4.01
C PRO A 171 35.07 33.45 2.94
N MET A 172 36.23 33.98 3.31
CA MET A 172 37.45 33.80 2.51
C MET A 172 37.82 32.31 2.45
N GLU A 173 38.57 31.88 1.42
CA GLU A 173 39.02 30.49 1.30
C GLU A 173 39.72 30.00 2.57
N GLY A 174 39.28 28.86 3.08
CA GLY A 174 39.78 28.26 4.34
C GLY A 174 39.19 28.83 5.63
N ALA A 175 38.41 29.92 5.60
CA ALA A 175 37.73 30.45 6.78
C ALA A 175 36.38 29.74 7.01
N VAL A 176 36.02 29.54 8.29
CA VAL A 176 34.73 28.96 8.68
C VAL A 176 33.62 30.00 8.54
N ASP A 177 32.55 29.67 7.82
CA ASP A 177 31.35 30.51 7.73
C ASP A 177 30.64 30.55 9.11
N PRO A 178 30.48 31.72 9.76
CA PRO A 178 29.80 31.78 11.07
C PRO A 178 28.31 31.42 11.00
N TRP A 179 27.74 31.35 9.79
CA TRP A 179 26.34 31.04 9.54
C TRP A 179 26.07 29.58 9.16
N SER A 180 27.10 28.76 8.91
CA SER A 180 26.98 27.33 8.64
C SER A 180 26.87 26.50 9.93
N VAL A 181 26.80 25.17 9.83
CA VAL A 181 26.75 24.26 10.99
C VAL A 181 28.17 23.85 11.39
N LYS A 182 28.42 23.74 12.70
CA LYS A 182 29.49 22.85 13.21
C LYS A 182 28.98 21.41 13.16
N ASP A 183 29.87 20.43 13.05
CA ASP A 183 29.53 19.01 12.89
C ASP A 183 28.34 18.55 13.74
N LEU A 184 27.41 17.81 13.13
CA LEU A 184 26.17 17.34 13.76
C LEU A 184 26.45 16.52 15.03
N SER A 185 26.35 17.17 16.17
CA SER A 185 26.62 16.53 17.46
C SER A 185 25.52 15.52 17.84
N PRO A 186 25.89 14.37 18.43
CA PRO A 186 24.96 13.50 19.15
C PRO A 186 24.13 14.27 20.18
N LEU A 187 22.86 13.89 20.35
CA LEU A 187 21.97 14.54 21.32
C LEU A 187 22.49 14.35 22.76
N ALA A 188 23.05 15.42 23.33
CA ALA A 188 23.75 15.38 24.62
C ALA A 188 22.83 15.12 25.83
N SER A 189 21.54 15.47 25.75
CA SER A 189 20.58 15.25 26.83
C SER A 189 19.15 15.02 26.32
N VAL A 190 18.36 14.23 27.08
CA VAL A 190 16.92 14.07 26.84
C VAL A 190 16.22 15.36 27.26
N PRO A 191 15.44 16.02 26.38
CA PRO A 191 14.72 17.23 26.77
C PRO A 191 13.66 16.90 27.82
N LYS A 192 13.55 17.76 28.83
CA LYS A 192 12.49 17.67 29.84
C LYS A 192 11.14 17.91 29.17
N ARG A 193 10.31 16.88 29.05
CA ARG A 193 8.93 17.03 28.58
C ARG A 193 8.16 17.90 29.57
N HIS A 194 7.44 18.91 29.08
CA HIS A 194 6.36 19.51 29.85
C HIS A 194 5.35 18.41 30.21
N HIS A 195 5.16 18.17 31.52
CA HIS A 195 4.05 17.37 32.03
C HIS A 195 2.73 18.15 31.95
N GLY A 196 2.39 18.64 30.76
CA GLY A 196 1.04 19.06 30.42
C GLY A 196 0.09 17.88 30.51
N ARG A 197 -1.18 18.13 30.87
CA ARG A 197 -2.20 17.12 31.21
C ARG A 197 -2.54 16.08 30.13
N GLY A 198 -1.93 16.12 28.95
CA GLY A 198 -2.19 15.20 27.83
C GLY A 198 -1.04 14.26 27.42
N GLY A 199 0.19 14.45 27.92
CA GLY A 199 1.39 13.76 27.41
C GLY A 199 1.95 12.60 28.26
N GLY A 200 1.35 12.32 29.42
CA GLY A 200 1.74 11.18 30.26
C GLY A 200 1.15 9.85 29.76
N SER A 201 1.54 8.72 30.38
CA SER A 201 0.66 7.54 30.33
C SER A 201 -0.69 7.95 30.94
N PRO A 202 -1.83 7.67 30.29
CA PRO A 202 -3.13 8.03 30.86
C PRO A 202 -3.40 7.25 32.15
N PHE A 203 -2.70 6.14 32.34
CA PHE A 203 -2.81 5.27 33.50
C PHE A 203 -1.86 5.71 34.61
N LYS A 204 -2.43 5.97 35.79
CA LYS A 204 -1.64 6.03 37.03
C LYS A 204 -1.07 4.63 37.32
N PRO A 205 0.14 4.53 37.93
CA PRO A 205 0.66 3.30 38.49
C PRO A 205 -0.37 2.63 39.40
N LEU A 206 -0.47 1.31 39.33
CA LEU A 206 -1.34 0.53 40.22
C LEU A 206 -0.79 0.54 41.65
N PRO A 207 -1.65 0.47 42.69
CA PRO A 207 -1.20 0.39 44.07
C PRO A 207 -0.45 -0.92 44.33
N SER A 208 0.69 -0.85 45.00
CA SER A 208 1.44 -2.04 45.43
C SER A 208 0.79 -2.70 46.65
N HIS A 209 0.19 -3.87 46.45
CA HIS A 209 -0.36 -4.75 47.50
C HIS A 209 -1.04 -4.03 48.67
N SER A 210 -2.29 -3.60 48.44
CA SER A 210 -3.20 -3.36 49.56
C SER A 210 -3.48 -4.69 50.27
N LYS A 211 -3.49 -4.70 51.61
CA LYS A 211 -4.04 -5.84 52.36
C LYS A 211 -5.49 -5.98 51.92
N GLY A 212 -5.85 -7.11 51.28
CA GLY A 212 -7.07 -7.28 50.45
C GLY A 212 -8.39 -6.83 51.09
N THR A 213 -8.64 -5.52 51.01
CA THR A 213 -9.75 -4.80 51.66
C THR A 213 -10.68 -4.13 50.64
N GLY A 214 -10.42 -4.35 49.34
CA GLY A 214 -11.33 -3.97 48.27
C GLY A 214 -12.64 -4.77 48.33
N VAL A 215 -13.70 -4.18 47.79
CA VAL A 215 -15.02 -4.81 47.71
C VAL A 215 -14.93 -6.09 46.88
N LYS A 216 -15.30 -7.22 47.48
CA LYS A 216 -15.39 -8.51 46.77
C LYS A 216 -16.65 -8.53 45.91
N VAL A 217 -16.49 -8.80 44.62
CA VAL A 217 -17.59 -8.88 43.66
C VAL A 217 -17.51 -10.22 42.94
N VAL A 218 -18.47 -11.11 43.22
CA VAL A 218 -18.63 -12.39 42.52
C VAL A 218 -19.56 -12.19 41.34
N ARG A 219 -19.28 -12.84 40.21
CA ARG A 219 -20.01 -12.67 38.95
C ARG A 219 -20.51 -14.00 38.41
N THR A 220 -21.70 -13.95 37.82
CA THR A 220 -22.31 -15.09 37.12
C THR A 220 -22.19 -14.83 35.61
N PRO A 221 -21.47 -15.66 34.85
CA PRO A 221 -21.33 -15.49 33.41
C PRO A 221 -22.64 -15.83 32.66
N PRO A 222 -22.88 -15.27 31.46
CA PRO A 222 -24.00 -15.66 30.60
C PRO A 222 -24.00 -17.15 30.27
N VAL A 223 -25.19 -17.74 30.08
CA VAL A 223 -25.34 -19.17 29.77
C VAL A 223 -24.61 -19.53 28.47
N GLU A 224 -24.65 -18.65 27.47
CA GLU A 224 -23.95 -18.80 26.19
C GLU A 224 -22.43 -18.86 26.37
N ALA A 225 -21.88 -18.08 27.30
CA ALA A 225 -20.45 -18.05 27.59
C ALA A 225 -19.98 -19.36 28.25
N THR A 226 -20.81 -19.97 29.10
CA THR A 226 -20.49 -21.26 29.74
C THR A 226 -20.46 -22.45 28.76
N LYS A 227 -21.05 -22.31 27.56
CA LYS A 227 -21.01 -23.31 26.50
C LYS A 227 -19.73 -23.25 25.64
N LEU A 228 -18.90 -22.23 25.81
CA LEU A 228 -17.64 -22.09 25.06
C LEU A 228 -16.57 -23.05 25.61
N PRO A 229 -15.80 -23.75 24.76
CA PRO A 229 -14.81 -24.76 25.19
C PRO A 229 -13.80 -24.25 26.22
N VAL A 230 -13.34 -22.99 26.06
CA VAL A 230 -12.42 -22.33 27.00
C VAL A 230 -12.93 -22.32 28.45
N TYR A 231 -14.24 -22.39 28.67
CA TYR A 231 -14.85 -22.41 30.01
C TYR A 231 -14.49 -23.68 30.78
N GLY A 232 -14.36 -24.83 30.11
CA GLY A 232 -13.89 -26.07 30.72
C GLY A 232 -12.44 -26.01 31.23
N TYR A 233 -11.66 -25.04 30.73
CA TYR A 233 -10.27 -24.82 31.12
C TYR A 233 -10.10 -23.67 32.14
N ARG A 234 -11.20 -23.05 32.61
CA ARG A 234 -11.18 -21.83 33.45
C ARG A 234 -10.22 -21.93 34.65
N GLU A 235 -10.40 -22.93 35.52
CA GLU A 235 -9.58 -23.06 36.73
C GLU A 235 -8.11 -23.32 36.41
N HIS A 236 -7.84 -24.16 35.40
CA HIS A 236 -6.47 -24.44 34.96
C HIS A 236 -5.78 -23.18 34.42
N ILE A 237 -6.48 -22.34 33.65
CA ILE A 237 -5.96 -21.05 33.16
C ILE A 237 -5.65 -20.12 34.35
N LEU A 238 -6.54 -20.03 35.34
CA LEU A 238 -6.33 -19.21 36.54
C LEU A 238 -5.12 -19.67 37.36
N GLU A 239 -5.01 -20.98 37.64
CA GLU A 239 -3.86 -21.55 38.33
C GLU A 239 -2.54 -21.33 37.58
N LEU A 240 -2.55 -21.48 36.25
CA LEU A 240 -1.35 -21.34 35.43
C LEU A 240 -0.86 -19.88 35.41
N VAL A 241 -1.77 -18.92 35.24
CA VAL A 241 -1.44 -17.48 35.28
C VAL A 241 -1.05 -17.03 36.69
N GLU A 242 -1.65 -17.59 37.74
CA GLU A 242 -1.26 -17.28 39.11
C GLU A 242 0.18 -17.74 39.41
N ARG A 243 0.54 -18.97 39.02
CA ARG A 243 1.87 -19.56 39.30
C ARG A 243 3.01 -19.03 38.43
N ASN A 244 2.75 -18.59 37.19
CA ASN A 244 3.79 -18.22 36.22
C ASN A 244 3.75 -16.73 35.86
N GLN A 245 4.89 -16.12 35.53
CA GLN A 245 4.94 -14.73 35.07
C GLN A 245 4.45 -14.60 33.62
N LEU A 246 4.72 -15.62 32.81
CA LEU A 246 4.37 -15.73 31.39
C LEU A 246 3.65 -17.06 31.15
N VAL A 247 2.60 -17.07 30.32
CA VAL A 247 1.95 -18.31 29.85
C VAL A 247 1.62 -18.23 28.36
N VAL A 248 1.55 -19.38 27.70
CA VAL A 248 1.11 -19.49 26.30
C VAL A 248 -0.16 -20.32 26.24
N LEU A 249 -1.24 -19.75 25.71
CA LEU A 249 -2.56 -20.37 25.63
C LEU A 249 -2.93 -20.59 24.16
N SER A 250 -3.03 -21.85 23.74
CA SER A 250 -3.45 -22.24 22.39
C SER A 250 -4.87 -22.79 22.38
N GLY A 251 -5.59 -22.58 21.28
CA GLY A 251 -6.85 -23.25 20.99
C GLY A 251 -7.49 -22.68 19.73
N ASP A 252 -8.39 -23.40 19.08
CA ASP A 252 -8.89 -23.04 17.75
C ASP A 252 -9.63 -21.69 17.69
N THR A 253 -9.85 -21.18 16.47
CA THR A 253 -10.76 -20.05 16.28
C THR A 253 -12.19 -20.47 16.61
N GLY A 254 -12.86 -19.70 17.47
CA GLY A 254 -14.21 -19.99 17.97
C GLY A 254 -14.27 -20.52 19.41
N CYS A 255 -13.18 -21.06 19.98
CA CYS A 255 -13.23 -21.67 21.31
C CYS A 255 -13.42 -20.68 22.49
N GLY A 256 -13.36 -19.37 22.24
CA GLY A 256 -13.74 -18.31 23.19
C GLY A 256 -12.61 -17.47 23.79
N LYS A 257 -11.33 -17.79 23.52
CA LYS A 257 -10.12 -17.16 24.11
C LYS A 257 -10.23 -15.64 24.34
N SER A 258 -10.30 -14.88 23.25
CA SER A 258 -10.28 -13.42 23.20
C SER A 258 -11.42 -12.75 23.98
N THR A 259 -12.54 -13.44 24.13
CA THR A 259 -13.70 -12.95 24.90
C THR A 259 -13.67 -13.37 26.36
N GLN A 260 -13.26 -14.60 26.69
CA GLN A 260 -13.49 -15.19 28.00
C GLN A 260 -12.26 -15.13 28.92
N ILE A 261 -11.04 -15.33 28.39
CA ILE A 261 -9.82 -15.34 29.21
C ILE A 261 -9.60 -13.99 29.94
N PRO A 262 -9.77 -12.81 29.29
CA PRO A 262 -9.67 -11.53 29.99
C PRO A 262 -10.75 -11.35 31.07
N GLN A 263 -11.94 -11.94 30.88
CA GLN A 263 -13.02 -11.91 31.86
C GLN A 263 -12.72 -12.82 33.06
N PHE A 264 -12.21 -14.03 32.83
CA PHE A 264 -11.83 -14.97 33.90
C PHE A 264 -10.83 -14.33 34.87
N LEU A 265 -9.79 -13.69 34.33
CA LEU A 265 -8.76 -12.99 35.11
C LEU A 265 -9.32 -11.80 35.91
N LEU A 266 -10.18 -10.98 35.29
CA LEU A 266 -10.81 -9.84 35.95
C LEU A 266 -11.78 -10.27 37.04
N ASP A 267 -12.59 -11.31 36.78
CA ASP A 267 -13.63 -11.77 37.67
C ASP A 267 -13.07 -12.57 38.87
N ASP A 268 -11.97 -13.32 38.69
CA ASP A 268 -11.17 -13.85 39.82
C ASP A 268 -10.63 -12.72 40.70
N ALA A 269 -9.96 -11.73 40.09
CA ALA A 269 -9.38 -10.63 40.84
C ALA A 269 -10.43 -9.88 41.67
N LEU A 270 -11.63 -9.66 41.11
CA LEU A 270 -12.73 -9.01 41.82
C LEU A 270 -13.41 -9.90 42.87
N ALA A 271 -13.55 -11.21 42.64
CA ALA A 271 -14.00 -12.14 43.68
C ALA A 271 -13.02 -12.18 44.88
N ARG A 272 -11.72 -12.05 44.61
CA ARG A 272 -10.66 -11.94 45.63
C ARG A 272 -10.51 -10.54 46.23
N GLY A 273 -11.25 -9.53 45.78
CA GLY A 273 -11.20 -8.15 46.30
C GLY A 273 -10.00 -7.31 45.80
N ARG A 274 -9.31 -7.76 44.74
CA ARG A 274 -8.14 -7.12 44.11
C ARG A 274 -8.47 -6.25 42.89
N GLY A 275 -9.72 -5.79 42.77
CA GLY A 275 -10.18 -4.98 41.63
C GLY A 275 -9.43 -3.66 41.43
N GLU A 276 -8.92 -3.03 42.49
CA GLU A 276 -8.11 -1.80 42.39
C GLU A 276 -6.65 -2.04 42.03
N GLU A 277 -6.15 -3.27 42.23
CA GLU A 277 -4.82 -3.73 41.82
C GLU A 277 -4.81 -4.31 40.40
N THR A 278 -5.97 -4.38 39.74
CA THR A 278 -6.14 -5.09 38.48
C THR A 278 -6.48 -4.14 37.34
N ARG A 279 -5.57 -4.06 36.37
CA ARG A 279 -5.84 -3.49 35.04
C ARG A 279 -5.21 -4.40 33.98
N ILE A 280 -6.08 -4.94 33.13
CA ILE A 280 -5.78 -5.87 32.06
C ILE A 280 -5.80 -5.10 30.74
N ILE A 281 -4.75 -5.26 29.94
CA ILE A 281 -4.71 -4.80 28.56
C ILE A 281 -4.67 -6.01 27.63
N CYS A 282 -5.49 -6.01 26.59
CA CYS A 282 -5.53 -7.06 25.57
C CYS A 282 -5.25 -6.44 24.20
N THR A 283 -4.09 -6.74 23.62
CA THR A 283 -3.76 -6.26 22.28
C THR A 283 -4.49 -7.08 21.22
N GLN A 284 -4.75 -6.43 20.09
CA GLN A 284 -5.36 -6.99 18.90
C GLN A 284 -4.61 -6.46 17.67
N PRO A 285 -4.31 -7.27 16.65
CA PRO A 285 -3.66 -6.79 15.43
C PRO A 285 -4.56 -5.80 14.66
N ARG A 286 -5.88 -6.03 14.63
CA ARG A 286 -6.84 -5.20 13.87
C ARG A 286 -7.64 -4.26 14.76
N ARG A 287 -7.79 -3.01 14.28
CA ARG A 287 -8.63 -1.96 14.92
C ARG A 287 -10.07 -2.41 15.18
N ILE A 288 -10.68 -3.10 14.20
CA ILE A 288 -12.07 -3.55 14.30
C ILE A 288 -12.24 -4.64 15.36
N SER A 289 -11.28 -5.54 15.52
CA SER A 289 -11.28 -6.57 16.57
C SER A 289 -11.27 -5.95 17.97
N ALA A 290 -10.42 -4.93 18.18
CA ALA A 290 -10.37 -4.21 19.47
C ALA A 290 -11.72 -3.55 19.82
N ILE A 291 -12.40 -2.94 18.82
CA ILE A 291 -13.74 -2.38 19.02
C ILE A 291 -14.76 -3.49 19.31
N SER A 292 -14.86 -4.50 18.43
CA SER A 292 -15.92 -5.51 18.48
C SER A 292 -15.80 -6.41 19.71
N LEU A 293 -14.58 -6.75 20.15
CA LEU A 293 -14.36 -7.51 21.38
C LEU A 293 -14.72 -6.67 22.61
N ALA A 294 -14.36 -5.39 22.67
CA ALA A 294 -14.79 -4.53 23.77
C ALA A 294 -16.31 -4.39 23.84
N GLU A 295 -17.00 -4.20 22.69
CA GLU A 295 -18.46 -4.13 22.62
C GLU A 295 -19.15 -5.48 22.92
N ARG A 296 -18.53 -6.60 22.56
CA ARG A 296 -19.03 -7.95 22.87
C ARG A 296 -18.90 -8.24 24.36
N VAL A 297 -17.72 -8.05 24.92
CA VAL A 297 -17.43 -8.28 26.33
C VAL A 297 -18.20 -7.30 27.22
N ALA A 298 -18.35 -6.02 26.85
CA ALA A 298 -19.21 -5.10 27.59
C ALA A 298 -20.69 -5.55 27.63
N ARG A 299 -21.21 -6.16 26.56
CA ARG A 299 -22.59 -6.70 26.51
C ARG A 299 -22.77 -7.97 27.34
N GLU A 300 -21.77 -8.85 27.40
CA GLU A 300 -21.80 -10.04 28.26
C GLU A 300 -21.83 -9.68 29.75
N ARG A 301 -21.39 -8.46 30.10
CA ARG A 301 -21.15 -8.00 31.48
C ARG A 301 -22.27 -7.08 31.97
N THR A 302 -23.49 -7.57 31.87
CA THR A 302 -24.71 -6.82 32.23
C THR A 302 -24.74 -6.37 33.70
N GLY A 303 -25.39 -5.24 33.97
CA GLY A 303 -25.56 -4.70 35.33
C GLY A 303 -24.30 -4.07 35.96
N GLN A 304 -23.24 -3.86 35.19
CA GLN A 304 -21.96 -3.27 35.66
C GLN A 304 -21.81 -1.79 35.26
N ASP A 305 -20.70 -1.18 35.68
CA ASP A 305 -20.25 0.11 35.15
C ASP A 305 -20.03 -0.01 33.62
N PRO A 306 -20.74 0.77 32.77
CA PRO A 306 -20.56 0.75 31.31
C PRO A 306 -19.18 1.26 30.84
N LYS A 307 -18.31 1.67 31.77
CA LYS A 307 -16.91 2.03 31.54
C LYS A 307 -15.89 1.05 32.13
N GLU A 308 -16.30 -0.08 32.73
CA GLU A 308 -15.36 -1.13 33.17
C GLU A 308 -14.53 -1.68 32.00
N VAL A 309 -15.18 -1.88 30.86
CA VAL A 309 -14.58 -2.38 29.62
C VAL A 309 -14.54 -1.23 28.61
N GLY A 310 -13.43 -1.11 27.88
CA GLY A 310 -13.32 -0.15 26.79
C GLY A 310 -12.35 -0.61 25.71
N HIS A 311 -12.30 0.14 24.62
CA HIS A 311 -11.27 0.00 23.59
C HIS A 311 -10.40 1.25 23.47
N ALA A 312 -9.19 1.07 22.95
CA ALA A 312 -8.29 2.15 22.57
C ALA A 312 -7.58 1.82 21.27
N ILE A 313 -7.90 2.54 20.20
CA ILE A 313 -7.22 2.44 18.91
C ILE A 313 -6.73 3.81 18.48
N ARG A 314 -5.92 3.87 17.42
CA ARG A 314 -5.45 5.15 16.91
C ARG A 314 -6.64 6.03 16.48
N PHE A 315 -6.71 7.22 17.11
CA PHE A 315 -7.72 8.26 16.93
C PHE A 315 -9.17 7.93 17.34
N ASP A 316 -9.40 6.81 18.05
CA ASP A 316 -10.73 6.44 18.54
C ASP A 316 -10.60 5.60 19.83
N SER A 317 -11.30 6.00 20.89
CA SER A 317 -11.14 5.40 22.21
C SER A 317 -12.38 5.59 23.08
N SER A 318 -12.85 4.52 23.70
CA SER A 318 -14.04 4.50 24.55
C SER A 318 -13.75 4.31 26.04
N PHE A 319 -12.52 3.92 26.40
CA PHE A 319 -12.09 3.66 27.78
C PHE A 319 -12.04 4.92 28.66
N ASP A 320 -12.11 4.72 29.97
CA ASP A 320 -11.87 5.72 31.01
C ASP A 320 -10.63 5.29 31.81
N ALA A 321 -9.59 6.13 31.88
CA ALA A 321 -8.31 5.74 32.47
C ALA A 321 -8.36 5.46 33.98
N LYS A 322 -9.43 5.88 34.69
CA LYS A 322 -9.65 5.60 36.11
C LYS A 322 -10.55 4.37 36.30
N ARG A 323 -11.61 4.25 35.49
CA ARG A 323 -12.68 3.25 35.68
C ARG A 323 -12.46 1.96 34.89
N SER A 324 -11.86 2.02 33.70
CA SER A 324 -11.66 0.84 32.87
C SER A 324 -10.60 -0.09 33.46
N LYS A 325 -11.02 -1.33 33.72
CA LYS A 325 -10.22 -2.43 34.26
C LYS A 325 -9.78 -3.40 33.15
N LEU A 326 -10.55 -3.49 32.07
CA LEU A 326 -10.21 -4.27 30.87
C LEU A 326 -10.23 -3.37 29.63
N ILE A 327 -9.11 -3.31 28.91
CA ILE A 327 -8.95 -2.46 27.73
C ILE A 327 -8.46 -3.29 26.55
N PHE A 328 -9.25 -3.33 25.48
CA PHE A 328 -8.83 -3.90 24.19
C PHE A 328 -8.16 -2.81 23.35
N CYS A 329 -6.95 -3.03 22.85
CA CYS A 329 -6.24 -2.01 22.07
C CYS A 329 -5.49 -2.58 20.87
N THR A 330 -5.07 -1.73 19.93
CA THR A 330 -4.06 -2.18 18.95
C THR A 330 -2.68 -2.25 19.59
N THR A 331 -1.81 -3.13 19.10
CA THR A 331 -0.42 -3.27 19.58
C THR A 331 0.34 -1.94 19.54
N GLY A 332 0.22 -1.17 18.44
CA GLY A 332 0.79 0.18 18.34
C GLY A 332 0.26 1.19 19.36
N THR A 333 -0.97 1.03 19.88
CA THR A 333 -1.51 1.89 20.96
C THR A 333 -0.83 1.59 22.29
N LEU A 334 -0.60 0.30 22.60
CA LEU A 334 0.18 -0.08 23.78
C LEU A 334 1.64 0.39 23.66
N LEU A 335 2.28 0.23 22.49
CA LEU A 335 3.63 0.74 22.27
C LEU A 335 3.74 2.27 22.48
N LYS A 336 2.75 3.06 22.05
CA LYS A 336 2.70 4.51 22.34
C LYS A 336 2.62 4.79 23.84
N TRP A 337 1.89 3.98 24.61
CA TRP A 337 1.81 4.11 26.07
C TRP A 337 3.09 3.67 26.78
N LEU A 338 3.74 2.59 26.31
CA LEU A 338 5.04 2.14 26.80
C LEU A 338 6.14 3.18 26.55
N ASN A 339 6.05 4.00 25.50
CA ASN A 339 7.00 5.12 25.32
C ASN A 339 6.92 6.17 26.45
N ASN A 340 5.82 6.21 27.22
CA ASN A 340 5.63 7.11 28.36
C ASN A 340 5.77 6.40 29.72
N ASP A 341 5.37 5.13 29.79
CA ASP A 341 5.50 4.23 30.95
C ASP A 341 6.19 2.92 30.51
N PRO A 342 7.53 2.92 30.30
CA PRO A 342 8.23 1.79 29.68
C PRO A 342 8.17 0.49 30.48
N LEU A 343 7.96 0.59 31.79
CA LEU A 343 7.82 -0.55 32.69
C LEU A 343 6.37 -0.99 32.89
N ALA A 344 5.42 -0.48 32.09
CA ALA A 344 4.00 -0.85 32.14
C ALA A 344 3.37 -0.74 33.54
N LYS A 345 3.79 0.23 34.37
CA LYS A 345 3.36 0.38 35.78
C LYS A 345 1.86 0.60 35.93
N GLY A 346 1.20 1.11 34.89
CA GLY A 346 -0.25 1.20 34.81
C GLY A 346 -1.00 -0.14 34.67
N PHE A 347 -0.33 -1.28 34.48
CA PHE A 347 -0.94 -2.57 34.18
C PHE A 347 -0.44 -3.70 35.10
N SER A 348 -1.32 -4.66 35.37
CA SER A 348 -0.99 -5.91 36.08
C SER A 348 -0.99 -7.13 35.15
N HIS A 349 -1.73 -7.07 34.04
CA HIS A 349 -1.74 -8.12 33.02
C HIS A 349 -1.62 -7.53 31.61
N ILE A 350 -0.72 -8.06 30.77
CA ILE A 350 -0.67 -7.81 29.33
C ILE A 350 -1.04 -9.12 28.62
N ILE A 351 -2.11 -9.08 27.83
CA ILE A 351 -2.54 -10.18 26.97
C ILE A 351 -2.18 -9.80 25.54
N LEU A 352 -1.35 -10.62 24.89
CA LEU A 352 -1.08 -10.53 23.46
C LEU A 352 -1.93 -11.57 22.76
N ASP A 353 -2.94 -11.13 22.02
CA ASP A 353 -3.83 -12.02 21.26
C ASP A 353 -3.42 -12.13 19.79
N GLU A 354 -3.86 -13.20 19.13
CA GLU A 354 -3.58 -13.53 17.73
C GLU A 354 -2.07 -13.51 17.40
N VAL A 355 -1.17 -13.86 18.35
CA VAL A 355 0.31 -13.71 18.18
C VAL A 355 0.90 -14.47 16.99
N HIS A 356 0.19 -15.49 16.51
CA HIS A 356 0.52 -16.27 15.33
C HIS A 356 0.44 -15.48 14.00
N GLU A 357 -0.11 -14.27 14.00
CA GLU A 357 -0.12 -13.40 12.82
C GLU A 357 1.25 -12.74 12.54
N ARG A 358 2.14 -12.68 13.54
CA ARG A 358 3.55 -12.21 13.39
C ARG A 358 3.69 -10.81 12.73
N ASP A 359 2.79 -9.92 13.11
CA ASP A 359 2.79 -8.47 12.83
C ASP A 359 4.03 -7.78 13.41
N GLN A 360 4.58 -6.79 12.70
CA GLN A 360 5.86 -6.14 13.05
C GLN A 360 5.87 -5.57 14.47
N PHE A 361 4.78 -4.92 14.89
CA PHE A 361 4.67 -4.32 16.23
C PHE A 361 4.50 -5.38 17.32
N THR A 362 3.92 -6.52 17.00
CA THR A 362 3.70 -7.63 17.94
C THR A 362 5.02 -8.34 18.23
N ASP A 363 5.81 -8.65 17.20
CA ASP A 363 7.16 -9.19 17.39
C ASP A 363 8.06 -8.21 18.14
N PHE A 364 8.04 -6.91 17.81
CA PHE A 364 8.79 -5.89 18.56
C PHE A 364 8.40 -5.82 20.04
N LEU A 365 7.09 -5.90 20.34
CA LEU A 365 6.60 -5.90 21.72
C LEU A 365 7.05 -7.15 22.49
N LEU A 366 7.14 -8.32 21.84
CA LEU A 366 7.70 -9.53 22.45
C LEU A 366 9.17 -9.33 22.86
N ILE A 367 9.99 -8.68 22.01
CA ILE A 367 11.38 -8.35 22.35
C ILE A 367 11.44 -7.43 23.56
N LEU A 368 10.66 -6.33 23.59
CA LEU A 368 10.61 -5.41 24.74
C LEU A 368 10.20 -6.12 26.03
N ILE A 369 9.22 -7.02 25.95
CA ILE A 369 8.73 -7.80 27.09
C ILE A 369 9.84 -8.73 27.63
N LYS A 370 10.45 -9.54 26.76
CA LYS A 370 11.54 -10.49 27.12
C LYS A 370 12.77 -9.77 27.65
N THR A 371 13.32 -8.84 26.87
CA THR A 371 14.65 -8.27 27.12
C THR A 371 14.65 -7.21 28.21
N SER A 372 13.54 -6.47 28.39
CA SER A 372 13.53 -5.25 29.20
C SER A 372 12.47 -5.22 30.31
N ILE A 373 11.21 -5.58 30.03
CA ILE A 373 10.09 -5.35 30.97
C ILE A 373 10.01 -6.46 32.02
N LEU A 374 9.97 -7.74 31.62
CA LEU A 374 9.80 -8.85 32.57
C LEU A 374 10.97 -8.95 33.58
N LYS A 375 12.19 -8.62 33.15
CA LYS A 375 13.40 -8.54 34.00
C LYS A 375 13.28 -7.51 35.13
N GLN A 376 12.37 -6.53 34.99
CA GLN A 376 12.16 -5.43 35.95
C GLN A 376 10.77 -5.45 36.62
N ARG A 377 9.86 -6.33 36.20
CA ARG A 377 8.47 -6.41 36.67
C ARG A 377 8.07 -7.86 37.01
N PRO A 378 8.61 -8.47 38.08
CA PRO A 378 8.27 -9.83 38.50
C PRO A 378 6.78 -10.01 38.86
N ASP A 379 6.08 -8.90 39.14
CA ASP A 379 4.66 -8.83 39.45
C ASP A 379 3.74 -8.82 38.21
N LEU A 380 4.27 -8.44 37.04
CA LEU A 380 3.50 -8.32 35.80
C LEU A 380 3.23 -9.70 35.21
N LYS A 381 1.96 -9.99 34.91
CA LYS A 381 1.55 -11.20 34.20
C LYS A 381 1.47 -10.96 32.69
N VAL A 382 2.02 -11.86 31.90
CA VAL A 382 1.92 -11.82 30.43
C VAL A 382 1.28 -13.11 29.91
N ILE A 383 0.31 -12.97 29.00
CA ILE A 383 -0.46 -14.07 28.44
C ILE A 383 -0.37 -13.97 26.92
N LEU A 384 0.21 -14.98 26.26
CA LEU A 384 0.25 -15.08 24.80
C LEU A 384 -0.90 -15.99 24.35
N MET A 385 -1.76 -15.52 23.44
CA MET A 385 -2.88 -16.31 22.93
C MET A 385 -2.71 -16.58 21.43
N SER A 386 -2.76 -17.86 21.05
CA SER A 386 -2.59 -18.32 19.67
C SER A 386 -3.79 -19.15 19.20
N ALA A 387 -4.05 -19.13 17.89
CA ALA A 387 -5.00 -20.01 17.21
C ALA A 387 -4.31 -21.10 16.37
N THR A 388 -2.98 -21.23 16.46
CA THR A 388 -2.19 -22.22 15.71
C THR A 388 -1.34 -23.09 16.64
N ILE A 389 -0.89 -24.22 16.12
CA ILE A 389 -0.17 -25.26 16.86
C ILE A 389 1.27 -24.83 17.22
N GLN A 390 1.88 -23.82 16.57
CA GLN A 390 3.27 -23.37 16.78
C GLN A 390 3.57 -22.70 18.15
N VAL A 391 2.85 -23.03 19.22
CA VAL A 391 3.01 -22.43 20.55
C VAL A 391 4.32 -22.81 21.23
N GLU A 392 4.99 -23.88 20.81
CA GLU A 392 6.32 -24.27 21.27
C GLU A 392 7.35 -23.20 20.89
N LYS A 393 7.23 -22.58 19.72
CA LYS A 393 8.17 -21.52 19.28
C LYS A 393 8.06 -20.29 20.19
N PHE A 394 6.85 -19.92 20.60
CA PHE A 394 6.63 -18.88 21.60
C PHE A 394 7.20 -19.28 22.97
N SER A 395 6.98 -20.52 23.42
CA SER A 395 7.55 -20.99 24.69
C SER A 395 9.08 -21.00 24.69
N GLN A 396 9.70 -21.54 23.64
CA GLN A 396 11.15 -21.63 23.46
C GLN A 396 11.80 -20.25 23.42
N TYR A 397 11.20 -19.26 22.74
CA TYR A 397 11.74 -17.91 22.60
C TYR A 397 12.00 -17.20 23.94
N PHE A 398 11.20 -17.50 24.97
CA PHE A 398 11.34 -16.91 26.31
C PHE A 398 12.24 -17.73 27.24
N GLN A 399 12.61 -18.96 26.89
CA GLN A 399 13.54 -19.79 27.66
C GLN A 399 15.00 -19.39 27.39
N PRO A 400 15.92 -19.62 28.35
CA PRO A 400 15.68 -20.11 29.72
C PRO A 400 15.22 -19.01 30.69
N ASP A 401 15.33 -17.73 30.31
CA ASP A 401 15.10 -16.56 31.18
C ASP A 401 13.71 -16.57 31.85
N PHE A 402 12.66 -16.99 31.13
CA PHE A 402 11.28 -17.02 31.61
C PHE A 402 10.60 -18.34 31.25
N PRO A 403 10.25 -19.18 32.25
CA PRO A 403 9.37 -20.33 32.04
C PRO A 403 8.01 -19.89 31.48
N ALA A 404 7.66 -20.41 30.31
CA ALA A 404 6.48 -20.04 29.53
C ALA A 404 5.60 -21.28 29.24
N PRO A 405 4.97 -21.90 30.27
CA PRO A 405 4.20 -23.11 30.07
C PRO A 405 3.07 -22.93 29.06
N VAL A 406 2.88 -23.96 28.25
CA VAL A 406 1.88 -24.03 27.18
C VAL A 406 0.66 -24.78 27.68
N LEU A 407 -0.53 -24.19 27.52
CA LEU A 407 -1.81 -24.88 27.64
C LEU A 407 -2.50 -24.91 26.29
N GLN A 408 -2.61 -26.10 25.70
CA GLN A 408 -3.38 -26.33 24.50
C GLN A 408 -4.80 -26.78 24.86
N MET A 409 -5.79 -25.96 24.49
CA MET A 409 -7.21 -26.22 24.71
C MET A 409 -7.77 -26.99 23.51
N VAL A 410 -8.39 -28.13 23.79
CA VAL A 410 -8.96 -29.05 22.78
C VAL A 410 -10.48 -28.87 22.73
N GLY A 411 -11.07 -29.10 21.56
CA GLY A 411 -12.52 -29.09 21.36
C GLY A 411 -13.04 -27.81 20.72
N GLY A 412 -12.56 -27.47 19.52
CA GLY A 412 -13.19 -26.42 18.71
C GLY A 412 -14.69 -26.71 18.49
N THR A 413 -15.54 -25.70 18.63
CA THR A 413 -17.00 -25.77 18.40
C THR A 413 -17.40 -25.80 16.93
N ASN A 414 -16.43 -25.85 16.02
CA ASN A 414 -16.73 -25.83 14.60
C ASN A 414 -17.30 -27.19 14.17
N PHE A 415 -18.48 -27.14 13.56
CA PHE A 415 -19.07 -28.26 12.84
C PHE A 415 -18.13 -28.73 11.71
N PRO A 416 -18.23 -29.99 11.25
CA PRO A 416 -17.39 -30.52 10.19
C PRO A 416 -17.50 -29.69 8.91
N VAL A 417 -16.37 -29.48 8.23
CA VAL A 417 -16.28 -28.76 6.96
C VAL A 417 -15.65 -29.65 5.90
N THR A 418 -16.43 -30.04 4.90
CA THR A 418 -15.91 -30.76 3.74
C THR A 418 -15.01 -29.82 2.94
N THR A 419 -13.80 -30.26 2.62
CA THR A 419 -12.84 -29.48 1.83
C THR A 419 -12.64 -30.16 0.48
N LEU A 420 -12.83 -29.39 -0.60
CA LEU A 420 -12.68 -29.85 -1.98
C LEU A 420 -11.55 -29.05 -2.65
N PHE A 421 -10.69 -29.71 -3.41
CA PHE A 421 -9.58 -29.07 -4.13
C PHE A 421 -9.98 -28.74 -5.58
N LEU A 422 -9.08 -28.09 -6.33
CA LEU A 422 -9.36 -27.62 -7.69
C LEU A 422 -9.80 -28.76 -8.62
N GLU A 423 -9.15 -29.91 -8.53
CA GLU A 423 -9.45 -31.15 -9.26
C GLU A 423 -10.88 -31.66 -8.97
N ASP A 424 -11.37 -31.56 -7.73
CA ASP A 424 -12.76 -31.87 -7.38
C ASP A 424 -13.73 -30.80 -7.93
N VAL A 425 -13.37 -29.52 -7.85
CA VAL A 425 -14.19 -28.41 -8.37
C VAL A 425 -14.37 -28.51 -9.89
N LEU A 426 -13.30 -28.84 -10.62
CA LEU A 426 -13.36 -29.04 -12.08
C LEU A 426 -14.24 -30.25 -12.43
N ALA A 427 -14.11 -31.36 -11.71
CA ALA A 427 -14.94 -32.55 -11.89
C ALA A 427 -16.43 -32.30 -11.59
N LEU A 428 -16.75 -31.52 -10.56
CA LEU A 428 -18.11 -31.08 -10.26
C LEU A 428 -18.68 -30.17 -11.36
N LEU A 429 -17.89 -29.25 -11.91
CA LEU A 429 -18.36 -28.36 -12.98
C LEU A 429 -18.57 -29.09 -14.31
N GLU A 430 -17.76 -30.09 -14.63
CA GLU A 430 -17.93 -30.88 -15.85
C GLU A 430 -19.14 -31.83 -15.77
N SER A 431 -19.42 -32.40 -14.59
CA SER A 431 -20.66 -33.17 -14.35
C SER A 431 -21.92 -32.29 -14.28
N ASP A 432 -21.79 -31.02 -13.87
CA ASP A 432 -22.90 -30.06 -13.90
C ASP A 432 -23.32 -29.70 -15.34
N ARG A 433 -22.36 -29.73 -16.29
CA ARG A 433 -22.56 -29.49 -17.74
C ARG A 433 -23.15 -30.69 -18.49
N SER A 434 -22.89 -31.92 -18.05
CA SER A 434 -23.46 -33.13 -18.65
C SER A 434 -24.87 -33.45 -18.15
N SER A 435 -25.34 -32.74 -17.11
CA SER A 435 -26.72 -32.77 -16.63
C SER A 435 -27.66 -31.95 -17.55
N PRO A 436 -28.89 -32.42 -17.86
CA PRO A 436 -29.76 -31.80 -18.87
C PRO A 436 -30.46 -30.52 -18.36
N LEU A 437 -29.74 -29.42 -18.24
CA LEU A 437 -30.27 -28.09 -17.91
C LEU A 437 -29.62 -26.99 -18.76
N HIS A 438 -30.45 -26.27 -19.53
CA HIS A 438 -30.03 -25.14 -20.37
C HIS A 438 -29.37 -24.01 -19.55
N ILE A 439 -28.05 -23.85 -19.70
CA ILE A 439 -27.36 -22.57 -19.52
C ILE A 439 -26.39 -22.44 -20.70
N MET A 440 -26.48 -21.31 -21.41
CA MET A 440 -26.06 -21.10 -22.81
C MET A 440 -27.10 -21.61 -23.83
N ASP A 441 -27.54 -20.71 -24.70
CA ASP A 441 -28.51 -20.97 -25.76
C ASP A 441 -27.79 -21.46 -27.02
N ASP A 442 -28.03 -22.71 -27.39
CA ASP A 442 -27.29 -23.44 -28.42
C ASP A 442 -27.79 -23.10 -29.83
N SER A 443 -27.65 -21.82 -30.19
CA SER A 443 -28.06 -21.24 -31.48
C SER A 443 -27.15 -21.63 -32.65
N ARG A 444 -26.36 -22.72 -32.52
CA ARG A 444 -25.51 -23.28 -33.58
C ARG A 444 -25.88 -24.68 -34.07
N VAL A 445 -26.79 -25.40 -33.41
CA VAL A 445 -27.21 -26.76 -33.86
C VAL A 445 -28.49 -26.70 -34.71
N GLY A 446 -28.30 -26.37 -35.99
CA GLY A 446 -29.35 -26.53 -37.01
C GLY A 446 -29.69 -28.01 -37.24
N ARG A 447 -30.95 -28.38 -36.98
CA ARG A 447 -31.47 -29.76 -37.07
C ARG A 447 -31.06 -30.49 -38.35
N ILE A 448 -30.44 -31.66 -38.19
CA ILE A 448 -30.30 -32.66 -39.27
C ILE A 448 -31.66 -33.30 -39.53
N GLY A 449 -32.26 -33.00 -40.69
CA GLY A 449 -33.30 -33.85 -41.29
C GLY A 449 -32.65 -35.13 -41.84
N GLY A 450 -33.26 -36.29 -41.58
CA GLY A 450 -32.61 -37.58 -41.79
C GLY A 450 -32.20 -37.89 -43.24
N GLY A 451 -31.04 -38.52 -43.39
CA GLY A 451 -30.51 -39.07 -44.64
C GLY A 451 -29.30 -39.97 -44.33
N GLN A 452 -29.17 -41.11 -45.01
CA GLN A 452 -28.15 -42.13 -44.70
C GLN A 452 -26.74 -41.77 -45.21
N LEU A 453 -25.73 -42.24 -44.45
CA LEU A 453 -24.40 -42.74 -44.89
C LEU A 453 -23.62 -41.96 -45.97
N ALA A 454 -22.54 -41.29 -45.56
CA ALA A 454 -21.24 -41.29 -46.25
C ALA A 454 -20.12 -40.75 -45.34
N ALA A 455 -18.89 -41.30 -45.46
CA ALA A 455 -17.73 -40.86 -44.68
C ALA A 455 -16.95 -39.73 -45.39
N ALA A 456 -16.44 -38.76 -44.63
CA ALA A 456 -15.59 -37.65 -45.09
C ALA A 456 -14.65 -37.18 -43.93
N PRO A 457 -13.55 -36.45 -44.21
CA PRO A 457 -12.32 -36.58 -43.43
C PRO A 457 -12.20 -35.67 -42.20
N ALA A 458 -11.21 -35.99 -41.35
CA ALA A 458 -10.94 -35.33 -40.08
C ALA A 458 -10.70 -33.82 -40.20
N SER A 459 -11.49 -33.05 -39.44
CA SER A 459 -11.22 -31.65 -39.11
C SER A 459 -10.23 -31.54 -37.95
N SER A 460 -9.37 -30.53 -37.98
CA SER A 460 -8.32 -30.24 -36.98
C SER A 460 -8.81 -29.99 -35.54
N GLY A 461 -10.11 -29.79 -35.31
CA GLY A 461 -10.69 -29.57 -33.98
C GLY A 461 -10.44 -28.17 -33.39
N LEU A 462 -9.86 -27.25 -34.15
CA LEU A 462 -9.46 -25.92 -33.70
C LEU A 462 -10.53 -24.86 -34.05
N GLU A 463 -11.14 -24.26 -33.03
CA GLU A 463 -12.09 -23.13 -33.16
C GLU A 463 -11.50 -21.84 -32.59
N CYS A 464 -11.48 -20.74 -33.36
CA CYS A 464 -11.00 -19.46 -32.83
C CYS A 464 -11.97 -18.87 -31.78
N PRO A 465 -11.55 -18.64 -30.52
CA PRO A 465 -12.44 -18.14 -29.47
C PRO A 465 -12.84 -16.66 -29.64
N LEU A 466 -12.23 -15.93 -30.60
CA LEU A 466 -12.53 -14.50 -30.84
C LEU A 466 -13.59 -14.27 -31.93
N CYS A 467 -13.83 -15.24 -32.82
CA CYS A 467 -14.84 -15.11 -33.89
C CYS A 467 -15.51 -16.44 -34.33
N GLY A 468 -15.09 -17.58 -33.79
CA GLY A 468 -15.67 -18.90 -34.04
C GLY A 468 -15.38 -19.51 -35.42
N ASP A 469 -14.27 -19.16 -36.09
CA ASP A 469 -13.89 -19.87 -37.32
C ASP A 469 -13.29 -21.24 -36.98
N THR A 470 -13.84 -22.28 -37.60
CA THR A 470 -13.46 -23.69 -37.45
C THR A 470 -12.74 -24.24 -38.68
N ARG A 471 -12.59 -23.44 -39.75
CA ARG A 471 -11.90 -23.84 -41.00
C ARG A 471 -10.41 -23.55 -40.92
N ILE A 472 -9.83 -23.76 -39.75
CA ILE A 472 -8.45 -23.48 -39.44
C ILE A 472 -7.66 -24.76 -39.71
N ALA A 473 -6.90 -24.76 -40.81
CA ALA A 473 -6.29 -25.97 -41.35
C ALA A 473 -5.31 -26.67 -40.39
N ASP A 474 -4.60 -25.89 -39.57
CA ASP A 474 -3.55 -26.33 -38.65
C ASP A 474 -3.32 -25.32 -37.51
N GLU A 475 -2.48 -25.69 -36.54
CA GLU A 475 -2.16 -24.85 -35.37
C GLU A 475 -1.38 -23.57 -35.73
N GLU A 476 -0.68 -23.53 -36.87
CA GLU A 476 0.05 -22.34 -37.31
C GLU A 476 -0.93 -21.30 -37.88
N ALA A 477 -1.90 -21.74 -38.69
CA ALA A 477 -3.04 -20.95 -39.10
C ALA A 477 -3.88 -20.48 -37.90
N PHE A 478 -4.05 -21.32 -36.86
CA PHE A 478 -4.74 -20.95 -35.61
C PHE A 478 -4.04 -19.80 -34.89
N GLY A 479 -2.73 -19.94 -34.63
CA GLY A 479 -1.94 -18.91 -33.97
C GLY A 479 -1.91 -17.60 -34.75
N MET A 480 -1.81 -17.66 -36.08
CA MET A 480 -1.79 -16.49 -36.96
C MET A 480 -3.17 -15.79 -37.03
N HIS A 481 -4.26 -16.57 -37.05
CA HIS A 481 -5.63 -16.07 -37.04
C HIS A 481 -5.97 -15.42 -35.68
N VAL A 482 -5.69 -16.08 -34.55
CA VAL A 482 -5.91 -15.51 -33.20
C VAL A 482 -5.07 -14.25 -32.99
N ALA A 483 -3.82 -14.19 -33.49
CA ALA A 483 -2.96 -13.01 -33.37
C ALA A 483 -3.38 -11.82 -34.24
N THR A 484 -4.29 -11.99 -35.20
CA THR A 484 -4.77 -10.94 -36.12
C THR A 484 -6.27 -10.68 -36.07
N CYS A 485 -7.03 -11.48 -35.32
CA CYS A 485 -8.48 -11.34 -35.17
C CYS A 485 -8.83 -10.18 -34.22
N PHE A 486 -9.31 -9.08 -34.79
CA PHE A 486 -9.90 -7.96 -34.05
C PHE A 486 -11.43 -8.16 -33.98
N GLY A 487 -11.92 -8.83 -32.93
CA GLY A 487 -13.35 -9.03 -32.72
C GLY A 487 -14.12 -7.71 -32.60
N GLU A 488 -15.17 -7.54 -33.41
CA GLU A 488 -16.06 -6.36 -33.32
C GLU A 488 -17.16 -6.54 -32.27
N PRO A 489 -17.52 -5.50 -31.49
CA PRO A 489 -18.56 -5.58 -30.47
C PRO A 489 -19.94 -5.12 -30.95
N SER A 490 -20.85 -6.07 -31.15
CA SER A 490 -22.30 -5.84 -31.23
C SER A 490 -23.04 -7.15 -30.97
N ALA A 491 -24.20 -7.25 -30.34
CA ALA A 491 -25.06 -6.37 -29.53
C ALA A 491 -26.28 -7.24 -29.12
N ASP A 492 -27.11 -6.76 -28.19
CA ASP A 492 -28.47 -7.27 -27.90
C ASP A 492 -28.62 -8.74 -27.45
N PHE A 493 -28.48 -8.95 -26.14
CA PHE A 493 -29.06 -10.11 -25.46
C PHE A 493 -30.60 -9.96 -25.37
N GLY A 494 -31.31 -10.66 -26.24
CA GLY A 494 -32.77 -10.82 -26.17
C GLY A 494 -33.20 -11.61 -24.93
N ALA A 495 -34.29 -11.22 -24.30
CA ALA A 495 -34.81 -11.88 -23.11
C ALA A 495 -35.59 -13.17 -23.45
N PRO A 496 -35.44 -14.27 -22.68
CA PRO A 496 -36.41 -15.36 -22.66
C PRO A 496 -37.69 -14.90 -21.94
N SER A 497 -38.84 -15.28 -22.49
CA SER A 497 -40.17 -14.94 -21.96
C SER A 497 -40.75 -16.05 -21.08
N ALA A 498 -41.31 -15.63 -19.93
CA ALA A 498 -42.22 -16.36 -19.04
C ALA A 498 -41.64 -17.53 -18.19
N PRO A 499 -42.16 -17.74 -16.96
CA PRO A 499 -41.76 -18.83 -16.07
C PRO A 499 -42.70 -20.05 -16.16
N GLU A 500 -42.15 -21.25 -16.01
CA GLU A 500 -42.86 -22.49 -15.64
C GLU A 500 -42.04 -23.23 -14.53
N PRO A 501 -42.58 -24.25 -13.85
CA PRO A 501 -43.28 -24.07 -12.58
C PRO A 501 -42.39 -24.41 -11.38
N GLU A 502 -42.83 -24.01 -10.18
CA GLU A 502 -42.13 -24.28 -8.92
C GLU A 502 -41.88 -25.79 -8.68
N MET A 503 -40.63 -26.22 -8.78
CA MET A 503 -40.19 -27.44 -8.10
C MET A 503 -40.06 -27.15 -6.60
N ALA A 504 -40.75 -27.93 -5.77
CA ALA A 504 -40.69 -27.80 -4.32
C ALA A 504 -39.23 -27.93 -3.81
N PRO A 505 -38.78 -27.08 -2.88
CA PRO A 505 -37.40 -27.10 -2.42
C PRO A 505 -37.10 -28.40 -1.67
N VAL A 506 -36.24 -29.24 -2.25
CA VAL A 506 -35.71 -30.42 -1.56
C VAL A 506 -34.76 -29.94 -0.46
N SER A 507 -35.22 -29.95 0.78
CA SER A 507 -34.42 -29.58 1.94
C SER A 507 -33.36 -30.65 2.21
N VAL A 508 -32.15 -30.47 1.66
CA VAL A 508 -30.99 -31.33 1.97
C VAL A 508 -30.71 -31.24 3.48
N PRO A 509 -30.70 -32.38 4.22
CA PRO A 509 -30.41 -32.36 5.65
C PRO A 509 -29.01 -31.79 5.93
N VAL A 510 -28.91 -30.95 6.96
CA VAL A 510 -27.68 -30.22 7.33
C VAL A 510 -26.45 -31.11 7.53
N ALA A 511 -26.63 -32.38 7.89
CA ALA A 511 -25.53 -33.33 8.07
C ALA A 511 -24.93 -33.88 6.76
N ALA A 512 -25.62 -33.72 5.61
CA ALA A 512 -25.32 -34.44 4.36
C ALA A 512 -24.79 -33.55 3.22
N MET A 513 -24.52 -32.25 3.47
CA MET A 513 -24.10 -31.32 2.41
C MET A 513 -22.77 -31.71 1.73
N GLY A 514 -21.83 -32.25 2.49
CA GLY A 514 -20.59 -32.83 1.96
C GLY A 514 -20.85 -34.10 1.15
N ASP A 515 -21.69 -34.98 1.68
CA ASP A 515 -22.01 -36.29 1.08
C ASP A 515 -22.66 -36.15 -0.30
N VAL A 516 -23.48 -35.12 -0.53
CA VAL A 516 -24.06 -34.80 -1.85
C VAL A 516 -22.99 -34.58 -2.92
N LEU A 517 -21.96 -33.79 -2.61
CA LEU A 517 -20.85 -33.56 -3.55
C LEU A 517 -19.93 -34.78 -3.63
N GLN A 518 -19.69 -35.45 -2.51
CA GLN A 518 -18.83 -36.63 -2.44
C GLN A 518 -19.41 -37.81 -3.25
N ALA A 519 -20.74 -37.96 -3.28
CA ALA A 519 -21.42 -38.95 -4.12
C ALA A 519 -21.15 -38.67 -5.61
N THR A 520 -21.39 -37.44 -6.07
CA THR A 520 -21.10 -37.00 -7.45
C THR A 520 -19.61 -37.22 -7.81
N LEU A 521 -18.70 -36.90 -6.88
CA LEU A 521 -17.26 -37.09 -7.07
C LEU A 521 -16.81 -38.56 -7.02
N SER A 522 -17.59 -39.47 -6.42
CA SER A 522 -17.26 -40.90 -6.34
C SER A 522 -17.49 -41.66 -7.65
N GLU A 523 -18.28 -41.08 -8.56
CA GLU A 523 -18.50 -41.60 -9.92
C GLU A 523 -17.35 -41.23 -10.89
N ILE A 524 -16.46 -40.32 -10.49
CA ILE A 524 -15.36 -39.79 -11.30
C ILE A 524 -14.03 -40.31 -10.74
N ASN A 525 -13.29 -41.10 -11.53
CA ASN A 525 -12.01 -41.65 -11.10
C ASN A 525 -10.92 -40.56 -11.00
N ASP A 526 -9.92 -40.80 -10.16
CA ASP A 526 -8.85 -39.82 -9.92
C ASP A 526 -8.03 -39.51 -11.18
N ASP A 527 -7.87 -40.47 -12.11
CA ASP A 527 -7.23 -40.24 -13.41
C ASP A 527 -7.96 -39.18 -14.27
N ALA A 528 -9.31 -39.16 -14.25
CA ALA A 528 -10.09 -38.14 -14.96
C ALA A 528 -9.98 -36.78 -14.27
N LYS A 529 -9.95 -36.74 -12.93
CA LYS A 529 -9.71 -35.50 -12.18
C LYS A 529 -8.34 -34.90 -12.49
N GLU A 530 -7.30 -35.75 -12.54
CA GLU A 530 -5.94 -35.35 -12.90
C GLU A 530 -5.84 -34.89 -14.36
N ALA A 531 -6.57 -35.54 -15.28
CA ALA A 531 -6.65 -35.11 -16.67
C ALA A 531 -7.35 -33.74 -16.83
N LEU A 532 -8.43 -33.49 -16.08
CA LEU A 532 -9.11 -32.19 -16.03
C LEU A 532 -8.19 -31.10 -15.45
N LEU A 533 -7.51 -31.37 -14.33
CA LEU A 533 -6.53 -30.48 -13.72
C LEU A 533 -5.39 -30.15 -14.69
N SER A 534 -4.78 -31.17 -15.30
CA SER A 534 -3.74 -31.03 -16.32
C SER A 534 -4.18 -30.20 -17.53
N SER A 535 -5.42 -30.36 -17.98
CA SER A 535 -5.99 -29.56 -19.08
C SER A 535 -6.16 -28.09 -18.67
N TYR A 536 -6.75 -27.84 -17.50
CA TYR A 536 -6.95 -26.50 -16.95
C TYR A 536 -5.62 -25.75 -16.72
N MET A 537 -4.60 -26.42 -16.18
CA MET A 537 -3.29 -25.81 -15.96
C MET A 537 -2.60 -25.43 -17.29
N LYS A 538 -2.69 -26.28 -18.33
CA LYS A 538 -2.19 -25.94 -19.68
C LYS A 538 -2.86 -24.68 -20.25
N GLN A 539 -4.17 -24.53 -20.03
CA GLN A 539 -4.92 -23.34 -20.46
C GLN A 539 -4.48 -22.09 -19.67
N GLN A 540 -4.35 -22.17 -18.35
CA GLN A 540 -3.87 -21.09 -17.48
C GLN A 540 -2.47 -20.61 -17.88
N ASP A 541 -1.56 -21.54 -18.19
CA ASP A 541 -0.18 -21.27 -18.65
C ASP A 541 -0.17 -20.54 -20.00
N ALA A 542 -0.94 -21.02 -20.97
CA ALA A 542 -1.06 -20.39 -22.29
C ALA A 542 -1.56 -18.94 -22.18
N LEU A 543 -2.48 -18.67 -21.25
CA LEU A 543 -3.01 -17.34 -20.94
C LEU A 543 -2.07 -16.50 -20.05
N ARG A 544 -0.98 -17.09 -19.52
CA ARG A 544 -0.05 -16.49 -18.54
C ARG A 544 -0.72 -16.07 -17.23
N GLN A 545 -1.72 -16.83 -16.80
CA GLN A 545 -2.61 -16.52 -15.67
C GLN A 545 -2.33 -17.29 -14.37
N ASP A 546 -1.34 -18.17 -14.34
CA ASP A 546 -0.95 -19.01 -13.18
C ASP A 546 -0.97 -18.29 -11.79
N GLN A 547 -0.58 -17.01 -11.73
CA GLN A 547 -0.62 -16.19 -10.50
C GLN A 547 -1.88 -15.32 -10.31
N ALA A 548 -2.71 -15.17 -11.33
CA ALA A 548 -3.98 -14.43 -11.28
C ALA A 548 -5.09 -15.23 -10.59
N VAL A 549 -6.26 -14.61 -10.42
CA VAL A 549 -7.50 -15.28 -9.99
C VAL A 549 -8.33 -15.57 -11.24
N ASP A 550 -8.78 -16.82 -11.40
CA ASP A 550 -9.74 -17.19 -12.45
C ASP A 550 -11.15 -16.77 -12.04
N TYR A 551 -11.63 -15.66 -12.62
CA TYR A 551 -12.95 -15.12 -12.30
C TYR A 551 -14.09 -15.92 -12.92
N ASP A 552 -13.86 -16.57 -14.07
CA ASP A 552 -14.90 -17.31 -14.78
C ASP A 552 -15.16 -18.66 -14.10
N LEU A 553 -14.12 -19.30 -13.57
CA LEU A 553 -14.21 -20.45 -12.67
C LEU A 553 -14.94 -20.08 -11.36
N LEU A 554 -14.61 -18.93 -10.76
CA LEU A 554 -15.32 -18.44 -9.56
C LEU A 554 -16.81 -18.20 -9.81
N LEU A 555 -17.18 -17.58 -10.94
CA LEU A 555 -18.58 -17.34 -11.27
C LEU A 555 -19.33 -18.65 -11.48
N GLN A 556 -18.77 -19.60 -12.25
CA GLN A 556 -19.33 -20.95 -12.42
C GLN A 556 -19.57 -21.66 -11.09
N LEU A 557 -18.60 -21.64 -10.18
CA LEU A 557 -18.74 -22.23 -8.84
C LEU A 557 -19.81 -21.53 -7.99
N LEU A 558 -19.92 -20.20 -8.05
CA LEU A 558 -20.97 -19.48 -7.31
C LEU A 558 -22.39 -19.86 -7.79
N PHE A 559 -22.57 -20.07 -9.09
CA PHE A 559 -23.83 -20.56 -9.66
C PHE A 559 -24.12 -22.01 -9.24
N LEU A 560 -23.13 -22.91 -9.33
CA LEU A 560 -23.22 -24.29 -8.87
C LEU A 560 -23.68 -24.35 -7.40
N VAL A 561 -23.00 -23.63 -6.49
CA VAL A 561 -23.34 -23.60 -5.06
C VAL A 561 -24.76 -23.07 -4.81
N ASN A 562 -25.25 -22.14 -5.61
CA ASN A 562 -26.61 -21.63 -5.49
C ASN A 562 -27.68 -22.57 -6.06
N ARG A 563 -27.35 -23.33 -7.12
CA ARG A 563 -28.23 -24.33 -7.75
C ARG A 563 -28.36 -25.59 -6.90
N THR A 564 -27.23 -26.16 -6.49
CA THR A 564 -27.16 -27.42 -5.72
C THR A 564 -27.63 -27.25 -4.27
N PHE A 565 -27.42 -26.08 -3.69
CA PHE A 565 -27.85 -25.77 -2.32
C PHE A 565 -28.71 -24.51 -2.30
N PRO A 566 -30.04 -24.61 -2.50
CA PRO A 566 -30.95 -23.46 -2.34
C PRO A 566 -30.93 -22.90 -0.91
N LEU A 567 -31.53 -21.72 -0.71
CA LEU A 567 -31.69 -21.14 0.64
C LEU A 567 -32.71 -21.93 1.46
N ASP A 568 -32.44 -22.11 2.75
CA ASP A 568 -33.44 -22.61 3.69
C ASP A 568 -34.44 -21.52 4.11
N GLU A 569 -35.54 -21.91 4.75
CA GLU A 569 -36.60 -21.00 5.21
C GLU A 569 -36.10 -19.91 6.19
N ALA A 570 -34.95 -20.14 6.84
CA ALA A 570 -34.31 -19.17 7.73
C ALA A 570 -33.31 -18.24 7.01
N GLY A 571 -33.17 -18.35 5.69
CA GLY A 571 -32.25 -17.56 4.85
C GLY A 571 -30.77 -17.85 5.09
N LYS A 572 -30.42 -18.99 5.70
CA LYS A 572 -29.03 -19.31 6.08
C LYS A 572 -28.29 -20.01 4.94
N GLY A 573 -27.00 -19.72 4.83
CA GLY A 573 -26.14 -20.24 3.77
C GLY A 573 -25.34 -19.15 3.04
N ALA A 574 -24.75 -18.21 3.78
CA ALA A 574 -23.91 -17.19 3.17
C ALA A 574 -22.62 -17.79 2.58
N ILE A 575 -22.16 -17.20 1.47
CA ILE A 575 -20.90 -17.55 0.81
C ILE A 575 -19.86 -16.50 1.16
N LEU A 576 -18.67 -16.92 1.59
CA LEU A 576 -17.51 -16.08 1.83
C LEU A 576 -16.39 -16.39 0.82
N VAL A 577 -16.03 -15.42 -0.02
CA VAL A 577 -14.98 -15.57 -1.04
C VAL A 577 -13.72 -14.82 -0.59
N PHE A 578 -12.61 -15.54 -0.45
CA PHE A 578 -11.29 -14.97 -0.14
C PHE A 578 -10.54 -14.60 -1.41
N LEU A 579 -10.38 -13.30 -1.64
CA LEU A 579 -9.72 -12.71 -2.81
C LEU A 579 -8.42 -11.98 -2.39
N PRO A 580 -7.40 -11.91 -3.27
CA PRO A 580 -6.09 -11.33 -2.94
C PRO A 580 -6.11 -9.87 -2.47
N GLY A 581 -7.03 -9.06 -2.99
CA GLY A 581 -7.08 -7.64 -2.68
C GLY A 581 -8.24 -6.89 -3.34
N TRP A 582 -8.13 -5.56 -3.30
CA TRP A 582 -9.19 -4.66 -3.76
C TRP A 582 -9.54 -4.83 -5.24
N GLU A 583 -8.58 -5.10 -6.13
CA GLU A 583 -8.81 -5.18 -7.58
C GLU A 583 -9.65 -6.41 -7.96
N GLU A 584 -9.42 -7.52 -7.27
CA GLU A 584 -10.07 -8.81 -7.48
C GLU A 584 -11.50 -8.78 -6.91
N ILE A 585 -11.66 -8.29 -5.68
CA ILE A 585 -12.97 -7.92 -5.10
C ILE A 585 -13.71 -6.98 -6.07
N SER A 586 -12.96 -6.05 -6.67
CA SER A 586 -13.51 -5.03 -7.55
C SER A 586 -13.96 -5.53 -8.91
N PHE A 587 -13.35 -6.58 -9.41
CA PHE A 587 -13.80 -7.24 -10.62
C PHE A 587 -15.10 -8.02 -10.33
N MET A 588 -15.09 -8.83 -9.28
CA MET A 588 -16.21 -9.72 -8.93
C MET A 588 -17.51 -8.95 -8.64
N GLU A 589 -17.51 -7.90 -7.82
CA GLU A 589 -18.75 -7.13 -7.57
C GLU A 589 -19.34 -6.57 -8.88
N ARG A 590 -18.51 -6.02 -9.77
CA ARG A 590 -19.00 -5.47 -11.05
C ARG A 590 -19.51 -6.54 -12.00
N ALA A 591 -18.92 -7.73 -12.01
CA ALA A 591 -19.43 -8.84 -12.82
C ALA A 591 -20.81 -9.29 -12.29
N LEU A 592 -20.93 -9.46 -10.97
CA LEU A 592 -22.14 -9.91 -10.29
C LEU A 592 -23.27 -8.87 -10.26
N LEU A 593 -22.98 -7.57 -10.29
CA LEU A 593 -24.00 -6.52 -10.38
C LEU A 593 -24.48 -6.26 -11.82
N LYS A 594 -23.70 -6.62 -12.85
CA LYS A 594 -24.07 -6.40 -14.25
C LYS A 594 -25.10 -7.40 -14.78
N SER A 595 -25.11 -8.63 -14.29
CA SER A 595 -26.10 -9.63 -14.70
C SER A 595 -27.38 -9.48 -13.86
N PRO A 596 -28.57 -9.34 -14.48
CA PRO A 596 -29.83 -9.28 -13.75
C PRO A 596 -30.03 -10.50 -12.84
N ALA A 597 -29.71 -11.70 -13.34
CA ALA A 597 -29.89 -12.97 -12.62
C ALA A 597 -29.06 -13.07 -11.33
N THR A 598 -27.82 -12.55 -11.33
CA THR A 598 -27.01 -12.49 -10.11
C THR A 598 -27.46 -11.36 -9.18
N SER A 599 -27.88 -10.22 -9.74
CA SER A 599 -28.36 -9.07 -8.96
C SER A 599 -29.66 -9.34 -8.21
N SER A 600 -30.53 -10.23 -8.72
CA SER A 600 -31.74 -10.70 -8.04
C SER A 600 -31.43 -11.77 -6.99
N THR A 601 -30.45 -12.63 -7.25
CA THR A 601 -30.10 -13.81 -6.41
C THR A 601 -29.27 -13.44 -5.18
N TYR A 602 -28.28 -12.55 -5.32
CA TYR A 602 -27.32 -12.26 -4.26
C TYR A 602 -27.53 -10.89 -3.62
N GLU A 603 -27.19 -10.81 -2.33
CA GLU A 603 -26.87 -9.57 -1.63
C GLU A 603 -25.36 -9.50 -1.44
N ILE A 604 -24.69 -8.60 -2.16
CA ILE A 604 -23.22 -8.53 -2.19
C ILE A 604 -22.72 -7.60 -1.08
N ALA A 605 -21.88 -8.12 -0.21
CA ALA A 605 -21.19 -7.37 0.84
C ALA A 605 -19.68 -7.41 0.64
N LEU A 606 -19.01 -6.27 0.73
CA LEU A 606 -17.55 -6.19 0.60
C LEU A 606 -16.89 -6.12 1.98
N LEU A 607 -15.75 -6.78 2.15
CA LEU A 607 -14.93 -6.69 3.37
C LEU A 607 -13.45 -6.49 3.02
N HIS A 608 -12.98 -5.24 3.14
CA HIS A 608 -11.61 -4.84 2.83
C HIS A 608 -11.20 -3.67 3.73
N SER A 609 -9.92 -3.56 4.09
CA SER A 609 -9.38 -2.55 5.03
C SER A 609 -9.67 -1.09 4.64
N ARG A 610 -9.76 -0.80 3.33
CA ARG A 610 -10.14 0.51 2.75
C ARG A 610 -11.60 0.93 2.98
N LEU A 611 -12.49 0.02 3.35
CA LEU A 611 -13.90 0.32 3.60
C LEU A 611 -14.07 0.97 4.98
N SER A 612 -15.01 1.89 5.10
CA SER A 612 -15.44 2.43 6.39
C SER A 612 -16.05 1.35 7.28
N ALA A 613 -16.07 1.59 8.58
CA ALA A 613 -16.72 0.68 9.53
C ALA A 613 -18.21 0.44 9.21
N GLN A 614 -18.90 1.41 8.58
CA GLN A 614 -20.30 1.26 8.18
C GLN A 614 -20.46 0.41 6.90
N GLU A 615 -19.57 0.56 5.92
CA GLU A 615 -19.52 -0.31 4.73
C GLU A 615 -19.18 -1.76 5.15
N GLN A 616 -18.15 -1.96 5.98
CA GLN A 616 -17.78 -3.29 6.51
C GLN A 616 -18.91 -3.94 7.31
N ARG A 617 -19.70 -3.15 8.06
CA ARG A 617 -20.83 -3.65 8.87
C ARG A 617 -21.88 -4.38 8.03
N ARG A 618 -22.01 -4.11 6.73
CA ARG A 618 -22.95 -4.81 5.83
C ARG A 618 -22.70 -6.33 5.79
N ALA A 619 -21.44 -6.77 5.85
CA ALA A 619 -21.11 -8.20 5.87
C ALA A 619 -21.70 -8.94 7.09
N PHE A 620 -21.95 -8.23 8.18
CA PHE A 620 -22.51 -8.75 9.44
C PHE A 620 -24.04 -8.59 9.54
N MET A 621 -24.68 -7.96 8.55
CA MET A 621 -26.14 -7.86 8.49
C MET A 621 -26.76 -9.11 7.84
N ALA A 622 -28.02 -9.39 8.15
CA ALA A 622 -28.80 -10.39 7.43
C ALA A 622 -29.15 -9.86 6.02
N PRO A 623 -29.17 -10.71 4.98
CA PRO A 623 -29.60 -10.32 3.64
C PRO A 623 -31.12 -10.05 3.60
N PRO A 624 -31.61 -9.32 2.57
CA PRO A 624 -33.03 -9.24 2.25
C PRO A 624 -33.65 -10.63 2.00
N TYR A 625 -34.94 -10.77 2.25
CA TYR A 625 -35.66 -12.03 2.02
C TYR A 625 -35.54 -12.50 0.57
N GLY A 626 -35.32 -13.80 0.38
CA GLY A 626 -35.10 -14.43 -0.93
C GLY A 626 -33.69 -14.25 -1.52
N LYS A 627 -32.80 -13.46 -0.89
CA LYS A 627 -31.43 -13.25 -1.37
C LYS A 627 -30.39 -14.01 -0.55
N ARG A 628 -29.40 -14.59 -1.23
CA ARG A 628 -28.22 -15.20 -0.60
C ARG A 628 -27.16 -14.14 -0.35
N LYS A 629 -26.66 -14.03 0.88
CA LYS A 629 -25.53 -13.13 1.16
C LYS A 629 -24.24 -13.69 0.55
N LEU A 630 -23.54 -12.85 -0.20
CA LEU A 630 -22.25 -13.13 -0.82
C LEU A 630 -21.22 -12.10 -0.34
N VAL A 631 -20.27 -12.56 0.48
CA VAL A 631 -19.24 -11.71 1.08
C VAL A 631 -17.94 -11.84 0.29
N LEU A 632 -17.49 -10.75 -0.32
CA LEU A 632 -16.22 -10.67 -1.05
C LEU A 632 -15.16 -10.03 -0.12
N ALA A 633 -14.17 -10.81 0.31
CA ALA A 633 -13.26 -10.42 1.38
C ALA A 633 -11.78 -10.68 1.07
N THR A 634 -10.88 -9.97 1.76
CA THR A 634 -9.46 -10.40 1.87
C THR A 634 -9.24 -11.24 3.14
N ASN A 635 -7.98 -11.49 3.48
CA ASN A 635 -7.53 -11.97 4.79
C ASN A 635 -8.12 -11.21 6.02
N ILE A 636 -8.77 -10.06 5.84
CA ILE A 636 -9.53 -9.40 6.93
C ILE A 636 -10.66 -10.28 7.50
N ALA A 637 -11.23 -11.21 6.72
CA ALA A 637 -12.22 -12.18 7.22
C ALA A 637 -11.58 -13.41 7.91
N GLU A 638 -10.27 -13.59 7.81
CA GLU A 638 -9.54 -14.82 8.14
C GLU A 638 -9.33 -15.03 9.64
N THR A 639 -9.15 -13.94 10.40
CA THR A 639 -8.97 -13.92 11.86
C THR A 639 -9.89 -12.87 12.50
N SER A 640 -10.12 -13.01 13.81
CA SER A 640 -10.85 -12.08 14.70
C SER A 640 -12.30 -11.62 14.38
N LEU A 641 -12.78 -11.66 13.12
CA LEU A 641 -14.14 -11.26 12.72
C LEU A 641 -15.08 -12.46 12.58
N THR A 642 -16.26 -12.37 13.17
CA THR A 642 -17.31 -13.41 13.13
C THR A 642 -18.49 -12.96 12.29
N ILE A 643 -18.53 -13.39 11.02
CA ILE A 643 -19.76 -13.42 10.23
C ILE A 643 -20.45 -14.74 10.59
N GLU A 644 -21.63 -14.67 11.18
CA GLU A 644 -22.25 -15.83 11.86
C GLU A 644 -22.93 -16.80 10.88
N ASP A 645 -23.44 -16.33 9.74
CA ASP A 645 -24.27 -17.08 8.78
C ASP A 645 -23.51 -17.71 7.60
N VAL A 646 -22.17 -17.71 7.64
CA VAL A 646 -21.31 -18.35 6.61
C VAL A 646 -21.37 -19.87 6.72
N VAL A 647 -21.61 -20.51 5.57
CA VAL A 647 -21.67 -21.99 5.42
C VAL A 647 -20.79 -22.46 4.26
N PHE A 648 -20.58 -21.61 3.25
CA PHE A 648 -19.71 -21.88 2.12
C PHE A 648 -18.51 -20.93 2.15
N VAL A 649 -17.31 -21.48 2.00
CA VAL A 649 -16.07 -20.71 1.80
C VAL A 649 -15.52 -21.05 0.43
N VAL A 650 -15.14 -20.02 -0.33
CA VAL A 650 -14.38 -20.16 -1.57
C VAL A 650 -13.03 -19.50 -1.35
N ASP A 651 -11.98 -20.32 -1.33
CA ASP A 651 -10.61 -19.90 -1.04
C ASP A 651 -9.77 -19.92 -2.32
N CYS A 652 -9.41 -18.74 -2.83
CA CYS A 652 -8.50 -18.62 -3.97
C CYS A 652 -7.04 -18.94 -3.62
N GLY A 653 -6.71 -19.23 -2.34
CA GLY A 653 -5.36 -19.58 -1.89
C GLY A 653 -4.33 -18.46 -1.99
N LYS A 654 -4.72 -17.26 -2.42
CA LYS A 654 -3.82 -16.15 -2.75
C LYS A 654 -4.08 -14.93 -1.83
N SER A 655 -3.03 -14.14 -1.60
CA SER A 655 -3.07 -12.88 -0.83
C SER A 655 -2.06 -11.88 -1.38
N LYS A 656 -2.30 -10.58 -1.22
CA LYS A 656 -1.28 -9.56 -1.49
C LYS A 656 -0.39 -9.37 -0.26
N GLN A 657 0.91 -9.62 -0.41
CA GLN A 657 1.93 -9.52 0.64
C GLN A 657 2.93 -8.41 0.33
N ALA A 658 3.34 -7.70 1.38
CA ALA A 658 4.36 -6.67 1.31
C ALA A 658 5.75 -7.31 1.40
N HIS A 659 6.65 -6.90 0.51
CA HIS A 659 8.04 -7.32 0.51
C HIS A 659 8.94 -6.12 0.26
N ALA A 660 9.93 -5.93 1.13
CA ALA A 660 10.97 -4.91 0.98
C ALA A 660 11.83 -5.19 -0.26
N LEU A 661 11.67 -4.39 -1.32
CA LEU A 661 12.52 -4.47 -2.51
C LEU A 661 13.77 -3.59 -2.33
N ALA A 662 14.56 -3.90 -1.30
CA ALA A 662 15.80 -3.19 -1.00
C ALA A 662 16.83 -3.40 -2.12
N SER A 663 16.92 -2.43 -3.03
CA SER A 663 17.87 -2.43 -4.15
C SER A 663 19.00 -1.43 -3.85
N THR A 664 19.91 -1.83 -2.95
CA THR A 664 21.05 -1.04 -2.41
C THR A 664 20.68 0.09 -1.42
N SER A 665 21.61 0.39 -0.51
CA SER A 665 21.44 1.35 0.60
C SER A 665 21.11 2.78 0.18
N SER A 666 21.50 3.17 -1.05
CA SER A 666 21.41 4.55 -1.57
C SER A 666 20.18 4.82 -2.46
N SER A 667 19.19 3.91 -2.43
CA SER A 667 17.97 3.95 -3.23
C SER A 667 16.75 4.42 -2.42
N SER A 668 15.72 4.92 -3.12
CA SER A 668 14.41 5.14 -2.46
C SER A 668 13.79 3.80 -2.10
N PHE A 669 13.35 3.62 -0.85
CA PHE A 669 12.68 2.37 -0.44
C PHE A 669 11.42 2.13 -1.30
N VAL A 670 11.27 0.91 -1.83
CA VAL A 670 10.09 0.49 -2.60
C VAL A 670 9.44 -0.71 -1.93
N MET A 671 8.17 -0.54 -1.52
CA MET A 671 7.34 -1.68 -1.16
C MET A 671 6.98 -2.47 -2.44
N GLY A 672 7.40 -3.73 -2.52
CA GLY A 672 6.75 -4.70 -3.38
C GLY A 672 5.41 -5.11 -2.76
N LEU A 673 4.34 -5.07 -3.55
CA LEU A 673 3.07 -5.69 -3.18
C LEU A 673 2.78 -6.80 -4.20
N GLN A 674 3.14 -8.03 -3.83
CA GLN A 674 3.03 -9.19 -4.71
C GLN A 674 1.84 -10.06 -4.31
N THR A 675 1.07 -10.53 -5.30
CA THR A 675 0.13 -11.62 -5.09
C THR A 675 0.93 -12.91 -4.93
N THR A 676 0.83 -13.54 -3.77
CA THR A 676 1.52 -14.79 -3.42
C THR A 676 0.51 -15.80 -2.88
N TRP A 677 0.87 -17.08 -2.96
CA TRP A 677 0.14 -18.14 -2.27
C TRP A 677 0.18 -17.92 -0.75
N VAL A 678 -0.93 -18.17 -0.07
CA VAL A 678 -1.01 -18.17 1.39
C VAL A 678 -0.40 -19.44 1.97
N ALA A 679 -0.14 -19.43 3.26
CA ALA A 679 0.37 -20.60 3.95
C ALA A 679 -0.76 -21.59 4.31
N ARG A 680 -0.41 -22.87 4.52
CA ARG A 680 -1.36 -23.94 4.87
C ARG A 680 -2.19 -23.57 6.10
N ALA A 681 -1.58 -22.93 7.10
CA ALA A 681 -2.27 -22.42 8.29
C ALA A 681 -3.39 -21.42 7.95
N ASN A 682 -3.19 -20.52 6.97
CA ASN A 682 -4.23 -19.58 6.52
C ASN A 682 -5.40 -20.35 5.90
N CYS A 683 -5.14 -21.31 5.01
CA CYS A 683 -6.17 -22.16 4.40
C CYS A 683 -7.01 -22.90 5.45
N VAL A 684 -6.41 -23.37 6.54
CA VAL A 684 -7.12 -24.00 7.67
C VAL A 684 -8.02 -22.99 8.39
N GLN A 685 -7.52 -21.78 8.66
CA GLN A 685 -8.32 -20.71 9.28
C GLN A 685 -9.49 -20.24 8.40
N ARG A 686 -9.32 -20.26 7.07
CA ARG A 686 -10.36 -19.99 6.07
C ARG A 686 -11.42 -21.09 6.06
N THR A 687 -11.02 -22.36 5.98
CA THR A 687 -11.93 -23.52 6.12
C THR A 687 -12.78 -23.41 7.40
N GLY A 688 -12.17 -23.06 8.53
CA GLY A 688 -12.87 -22.86 9.81
C GLY A 688 -13.95 -21.77 9.84
N ARG A 689 -14.05 -20.91 8.81
CA ARG A 689 -15.13 -19.91 8.69
C ARG A 689 -16.47 -20.52 8.28
N ALA A 690 -16.46 -21.64 7.55
CA ALA A 690 -17.67 -22.35 7.11
C ALA A 690 -18.35 -23.15 8.23
N GLY A 691 -17.59 -23.65 9.21
CA GLY A 691 -18.07 -24.58 10.23
C GLY A 691 -18.69 -23.94 11.47
N ARG A 692 -19.03 -22.65 11.47
CA ARG A 692 -19.35 -21.93 12.72
C ARG A 692 -20.77 -22.14 13.26
N VAL A 693 -21.74 -22.32 12.37
CA VAL A 693 -23.17 -22.44 12.74
C VAL A 693 -23.80 -23.77 12.35
N ARG A 694 -23.21 -24.46 11.37
CA ARG A 694 -23.57 -25.81 10.94
C ARG A 694 -22.43 -26.41 10.11
N ALA A 695 -22.57 -27.66 9.69
CA ALA A 695 -21.65 -28.27 8.75
C ALA A 695 -21.58 -27.44 7.44
N GLY A 696 -20.38 -27.29 6.89
CA GLY A 696 -20.11 -26.38 5.79
C GLY A 696 -19.20 -26.98 4.72
N ILE A 697 -18.92 -26.19 3.68
CA ILE A 697 -18.05 -26.61 2.56
C ILE A 697 -17.01 -25.52 2.28
N CYS A 698 -15.76 -25.94 2.09
CA CYS A 698 -14.64 -25.10 1.67
C CYS A 698 -14.14 -25.56 0.30
N PHE A 699 -14.31 -24.71 -0.72
CA PHE A 699 -13.83 -24.94 -2.07
C PHE A 699 -12.48 -24.23 -2.24
N ARG A 700 -11.41 -24.98 -2.54
CA ARG A 700 -10.06 -24.46 -2.74
C ARG A 700 -9.77 -24.37 -4.22
N ILE A 701 -9.51 -23.16 -4.73
CA ILE A 701 -9.22 -22.91 -6.15
C ILE A 701 -7.71 -23.07 -6.41
N PHE A 702 -7.16 -24.19 -5.94
CA PHE A 702 -5.78 -24.63 -6.09
C PHE A 702 -5.70 -26.15 -5.86
N SER A 703 -4.72 -26.80 -6.47
CA SER A 703 -4.59 -28.26 -6.42
C SER A 703 -4.22 -28.78 -5.03
N LYS A 704 -4.52 -30.04 -4.73
CA LYS A 704 -4.00 -30.70 -3.53
C LYS A 704 -2.47 -30.77 -3.53
N ALA A 705 -1.85 -31.04 -4.68
CA ALA A 705 -0.39 -31.03 -4.84
C ALA A 705 0.24 -29.67 -4.44
N ARG A 706 -0.37 -28.56 -4.88
CA ARG A 706 -0.01 -27.19 -4.49
C ARG A 706 -0.13 -26.97 -2.99
N TYR A 707 -1.21 -27.44 -2.36
CA TYR A 707 -1.42 -27.31 -0.92
C TYR A 707 -0.42 -28.11 -0.10
N GLU A 708 -0.13 -29.35 -0.49
CA GLU A 708 0.69 -30.27 0.30
C GLU A 708 2.19 -29.95 0.17
N THR A 709 2.65 -29.62 -1.04
CA THR A 709 4.09 -29.45 -1.36
C THR A 709 4.50 -28.02 -1.74
N GLY A 710 3.60 -27.23 -2.32
CA GLY A 710 3.90 -25.90 -2.88
C GLY A 710 3.58 -24.71 -1.97
N MET A 711 2.82 -24.91 -0.89
CA MET A 711 2.49 -23.88 0.09
C MET A 711 3.36 -24.01 1.35
N LYS A 712 3.93 -22.87 1.81
CA LYS A 712 4.61 -22.80 3.11
C LYS A 712 3.62 -23.17 4.23
N GLU A 713 4.08 -23.71 5.34
CA GLU A 713 3.18 -24.08 6.44
C GLU A 713 2.61 -22.86 7.18
N PHE A 714 3.45 -21.86 7.40
CA PHE A 714 3.11 -20.58 8.03
C PHE A 714 3.60 -19.40 7.18
N MET A 715 3.00 -18.24 7.44
CA MET A 715 3.46 -16.99 6.83
C MET A 715 4.78 -16.53 7.45
N GLN A 716 5.59 -15.87 6.63
CA GLN A 716 6.80 -15.18 7.09
C GLN A 716 6.40 -13.97 7.96
N PRO A 717 7.07 -13.74 9.10
CA PRO A 717 6.84 -12.56 9.93
C PRO A 717 7.02 -11.25 9.16
N GLU A 718 6.15 -10.28 9.43
CA GLU A 718 6.18 -8.97 8.79
C GLU A 718 7.49 -8.22 9.10
N LEU A 719 8.07 -8.43 10.28
CA LEU A 719 9.36 -7.89 10.71
C LEU A 719 10.52 -8.22 9.74
N LEU A 720 10.43 -9.33 8.99
CA LEU A 720 11.45 -9.73 8.01
C LEU A 720 11.26 -9.10 6.63
N THR A 721 10.09 -8.53 6.35
CA THR A 721 9.67 -8.12 5.00
C THR A 721 9.36 -6.63 4.87
N THR A 722 9.53 -5.86 5.95
CA THR A 722 9.19 -4.43 6.06
C THR A 722 10.41 -3.54 6.28
N PRO A 723 10.32 -2.23 5.95
CA PRO A 723 11.35 -1.27 6.32
C PRO A 723 11.46 -1.12 7.85
N LEU A 724 12.67 -0.91 8.35
CA LEU A 724 12.99 -0.93 9.78
C LEU A 724 13.27 0.48 10.36
N GLU A 725 13.25 1.54 9.55
CA GLU A 725 13.61 2.89 9.96
C GLU A 725 12.74 3.45 11.10
N GLU A 726 11.42 3.26 11.04
CA GLU A 726 10.50 3.71 12.10
C GLU A 726 10.72 2.94 13.40
N LEU A 727 10.96 1.63 13.28
CA LEU A 727 11.24 0.73 14.39
C LEU A 727 12.57 1.05 15.08
N LEU A 728 13.62 1.27 14.28
CA LEU A 728 14.95 1.66 14.75
C LEU A 728 14.96 3.03 15.43
N LEU A 729 14.20 4.01 14.91
CA LEU A 729 14.00 5.29 15.60
C LEU A 729 13.31 5.11 16.95
N GLN A 730 12.29 4.25 17.04
CA GLN A 730 11.62 3.95 18.30
C GLN A 730 12.55 3.24 19.30
N ILE A 731 13.38 2.29 18.84
CA ILE A 731 14.40 1.64 19.67
C ILE A 731 15.44 2.64 20.16
N LYS A 732 15.95 3.52 19.28
CA LYS A 732 16.94 4.56 19.65
C LYS A 732 16.37 5.56 20.66
N LEU A 733 15.07 5.87 20.62
CA LEU A 733 14.40 6.65 21.66
C LEU A 733 14.34 5.93 23.00
N LEU A 734 13.91 4.66 23.02
CA LEU A 734 13.85 3.85 24.25
C LEU A 734 15.24 3.61 24.86
N GLN A 735 16.26 3.44 24.02
CA GLN A 735 17.68 3.41 24.39
C GLN A 735 18.12 4.72 25.04
N LEU A 736 17.79 5.87 24.43
CA LEU A 736 18.17 7.19 24.95
C LEU A 736 17.50 7.50 26.31
N GLU A 737 16.27 7.04 26.53
CA GLU A 737 15.58 7.22 27.83
C GLU A 737 16.12 6.32 28.96
N LYS A 738 17.02 5.36 28.67
CA LYS A 738 17.76 4.51 29.63
C LYS A 738 16.93 3.69 30.64
N LYS A 739 15.59 3.63 30.52
CA LYS A 739 14.69 2.88 31.43
C LYS A 739 14.59 1.37 31.13
N LEU A 740 15.05 0.94 29.95
CA LEU A 740 14.86 -0.43 29.44
C LEU A 740 16.16 -1.21 29.20
N HIS A 741 17.31 -0.69 29.62
CA HIS A 741 18.63 -1.33 29.46
C HIS A 741 19.02 -1.72 28.01
N ILE A 742 18.44 -1.06 27.01
CA ILE A 742 18.81 -1.26 25.60
C ILE A 742 20.21 -0.66 25.35
N HIS A 743 21.20 -1.52 25.10
CA HIS A 743 22.61 -1.13 24.93
C HIS A 743 23.01 -0.80 23.49
N ASP A 744 22.39 -1.47 22.52
CA ASP A 744 22.47 -1.18 21.10
C ASP A 744 21.15 -1.56 20.39
N ALA A 745 20.87 -0.92 19.26
CA ALA A 745 19.62 -1.11 18.52
C ALA A 745 19.65 -2.30 17.54
N LYS A 746 20.82 -2.64 17.00
CA LYS A 746 21.02 -3.82 16.14
C LYS A 746 20.98 -5.08 16.98
N GLU A 747 21.75 -5.12 18.07
CA GLU A 747 21.70 -6.21 19.07
C GLU A 747 20.26 -6.46 19.56
N PHE A 748 19.51 -5.38 19.85
CA PHE A 748 18.11 -5.49 20.27
C PHE A 748 17.18 -6.09 19.19
N LEU A 749 17.35 -5.79 17.90
CA LEU A 749 16.55 -6.42 16.85
C LEU A 749 16.95 -7.89 16.58
N LEU A 750 18.21 -8.25 16.83
CA LEU A 750 18.67 -9.64 16.70
C LEU A 750 18.11 -10.55 17.82
N GLU A 751 17.62 -9.98 18.92
CA GLU A 751 16.81 -10.69 19.94
C GLU A 751 15.37 -10.99 19.51
N ALA A 752 14.97 -10.73 18.26
CA ALA A 752 13.67 -11.15 17.74
C ALA A 752 13.52 -12.67 17.63
N MET A 753 12.29 -13.16 17.69
CA MET A 753 11.98 -14.60 17.53
C MET A 753 12.37 -15.14 16.14
N ASP A 754 12.23 -14.30 15.12
CA ASP A 754 12.87 -14.47 13.82
C ASP A 754 13.55 -13.15 13.50
N ALA A 755 14.89 -13.13 13.52
CA ALA A 755 15.66 -11.90 13.37
C ALA A 755 15.75 -11.45 11.89
N PRO A 756 15.57 -10.13 11.60
CA PRO A 756 15.94 -9.57 10.30
C PRO A 756 17.42 -9.80 9.99
N SER A 757 17.77 -9.89 8.71
CA SER A 757 19.16 -9.96 8.30
C SER A 757 19.92 -8.70 8.72
N GLU A 758 21.16 -8.85 9.18
CA GLU A 758 22.01 -7.72 9.58
C GLU A 758 22.13 -6.67 8.48
N ILE A 759 22.23 -7.10 7.22
CA ILE A 759 22.31 -6.24 6.04
C ILE A 759 21.04 -5.37 5.90
N SER A 760 19.86 -5.88 6.24
CA SER A 760 18.61 -5.09 6.25
C SER A 760 18.59 -4.06 7.38
N ILE A 761 19.09 -4.44 8.55
CA ILE A 761 19.22 -3.54 9.72
C ILE A 761 20.23 -2.43 9.41
N ASP A 762 21.44 -2.78 8.96
CA ASP A 762 22.54 -1.86 8.65
C ASP A 762 22.16 -0.90 7.51
N ALA A 763 21.51 -1.39 6.44
CA ALA A 763 21.02 -0.52 5.39
C ALA A 763 19.93 0.45 5.89
N SER A 764 19.11 0.06 6.86
CA SER A 764 18.08 0.92 7.45
C SER A 764 18.67 1.95 8.43
N LEU A 765 19.72 1.57 9.16
CA LEU A 765 20.53 2.48 9.97
C LEU A 765 21.26 3.50 9.08
N GLN A 766 21.86 3.08 7.97
CA GLN A 766 22.49 3.97 6.99
C GLN A 766 21.49 4.99 6.45
N ARG A 767 20.28 4.58 6.05
CA ARG A 767 19.24 5.53 5.58
C ARG A 767 18.83 6.53 6.67
N LEU A 768 18.89 6.17 7.95
CA LEU A 768 18.68 7.10 9.07
C LEU A 768 19.86 8.06 9.29
N GLU A 769 21.10 7.65 9.02
CA GLU A 769 22.27 8.55 8.99
C GLU A 769 22.21 9.51 7.78
N ASP A 770 21.87 9.01 6.60
CA ASP A 770 21.69 9.82 5.39
C ASP A 770 20.61 10.90 5.58
N MET A 771 19.53 10.56 6.31
CA MET A 771 18.49 11.49 6.76
C MET A 771 18.89 12.41 7.92
N ARG A 772 20.10 12.27 8.48
CA ARG A 772 20.62 12.98 9.66
C ARG A 772 19.81 12.78 10.94
N ALA A 773 19.08 11.68 11.01
CA ALA A 773 18.41 11.23 12.22
C ALA A 773 19.40 10.57 13.21
N LEU A 774 20.45 9.95 12.67
CA LEU A 774 21.56 9.38 13.44
C LEU A 774 22.88 10.08 13.09
N ALA A 775 23.82 10.07 14.04
CA ALA A 775 25.20 10.51 13.86
C ALA A 775 26.17 9.49 14.47
N ASN A 776 27.32 9.27 13.81
CA ASN A 776 28.35 8.36 14.29
C ASN A 776 29.10 8.97 15.48
N SER A 777 29.02 8.34 16.65
CA SER A 777 29.64 8.83 17.89
C SER A 777 31.13 8.45 18.04
N GLY A 778 31.83 8.12 16.94
CA GLY A 778 33.27 7.86 16.92
C GLY A 778 33.73 6.53 17.55
N LYS A 779 32.80 5.71 18.06
CA LYS A 779 33.06 4.37 18.63
C LYS A 779 32.31 3.25 17.89
N GLY A 780 31.97 3.46 16.62
CA GLY A 780 31.08 2.57 15.85
C GLY A 780 29.64 2.53 16.35
N LYS A 781 29.28 3.33 17.36
CA LYS A 781 27.91 3.45 17.89
C LYS A 781 27.23 4.67 17.32
N GLN A 782 26.06 4.44 16.73
CA GLN A 782 25.22 5.45 16.12
C GLN A 782 24.30 6.05 17.19
N ALA A 783 24.44 7.34 17.43
CA ALA A 783 23.67 8.08 18.41
C ALA A 783 22.55 8.89 17.73
N LEU A 784 21.46 9.12 18.46
CA LEU A 784 20.34 9.92 17.98
C LEU A 784 20.76 11.40 17.88
N THR A 785 20.48 12.06 16.77
CA THR A 785 20.61 13.52 16.66
C THR A 785 19.37 14.22 17.24
N LEU A 786 19.40 15.55 17.35
CA LEU A 786 18.19 16.29 17.69
C LEU A 786 17.08 16.11 16.64
N LEU A 787 17.44 16.05 15.35
CA LEU A 787 16.49 15.75 14.27
C LEU A 787 15.89 14.34 14.46
N GLY A 788 16.71 13.32 14.72
CA GLY A 788 16.23 11.97 14.97
C GLY A 788 15.31 11.87 16.20
N TRP A 789 15.58 12.67 17.24
CA TRP A 789 14.73 12.75 18.41
C TRP A 789 13.34 13.31 18.09
N HIS A 790 13.27 14.39 17.30
CA HIS A 790 11.99 14.93 16.82
C HIS A 790 11.27 13.95 15.88
N LEU A 791 11.99 13.37 14.91
CA LEU A 791 11.43 12.39 13.97
C LEU A 791 10.81 11.22 14.71
N GLY A 792 11.57 10.53 15.57
CA GLY A 792 11.07 9.38 16.32
C GLY A 792 9.82 9.71 17.16
N HIS A 793 9.77 10.87 17.82
CA HIS A 793 8.61 11.28 18.60
C HIS A 793 7.37 11.49 17.73
N ILE A 794 7.50 12.19 16.60
CA ILE A 794 6.42 12.37 15.64
C ILE A 794 5.99 11.01 15.06
N CYS A 795 6.94 10.10 14.80
CA CYS A 795 6.65 8.73 14.35
C CYS A 795 5.88 7.90 15.38
N THR A 796 6.09 8.07 16.70
CA THR A 796 5.24 7.41 17.71
C THR A 796 3.77 7.89 17.70
N GLY A 797 3.48 9.03 17.05
CA GLY A 797 2.13 9.45 16.68
C GLY A 797 1.52 8.67 15.51
N GLY A 798 2.30 7.78 14.87
CA GLY A 798 2.00 6.96 13.69
C GLY A 798 2.14 7.71 12.36
N VAL A 799 2.97 8.75 12.32
CA VAL A 799 3.29 9.52 11.11
C VAL A 799 4.59 8.95 10.54
N SER A 800 4.70 8.69 9.23
CA SER A 800 5.93 8.08 8.70
C SER A 800 7.12 9.04 8.77
N VAL A 801 8.36 8.50 8.77
CA VAL A 801 9.60 9.31 8.89
C VAL A 801 9.63 10.47 7.90
N GLN A 802 9.21 10.23 6.65
CA GLN A 802 9.19 11.25 5.60
C GLN A 802 8.13 12.34 5.85
N MET A 803 6.97 11.99 6.43
CA MET A 803 5.96 12.98 6.81
C MET A 803 6.37 13.76 8.06
N ALA A 804 7.11 13.14 8.99
CA ALA A 804 7.71 13.81 10.13
C ALA A 804 8.78 14.82 9.68
N LYS A 805 9.65 14.44 8.75
CA LYS A 805 10.64 15.33 8.12
C LYS A 805 9.94 16.51 7.41
N LEU A 806 8.88 16.24 6.66
CA LEU A 806 8.08 17.26 5.98
C LEU A 806 7.43 18.26 6.96
N LEU A 807 6.87 17.78 8.09
CA LEU A 807 6.29 18.62 9.14
C LEU A 807 7.32 19.60 9.72
N LEU A 808 8.54 19.13 10.00
CA LEU A 808 9.62 19.97 10.54
C LEU A 808 10.05 21.04 9.52
N TRP A 809 10.24 20.69 8.24
CA TRP A 809 10.54 21.68 7.20
C TRP A 809 9.40 22.67 6.95
N GLY A 810 8.15 22.21 7.03
CA GLY A 810 6.97 23.09 6.99
C GLY A 810 6.94 24.10 8.14
N HIS A 811 7.40 23.68 9.33
CA HIS A 811 7.54 24.54 10.50
C HIS A 811 8.67 25.57 10.36
N THR A 812 9.80 25.19 9.75
CA THR A 812 10.91 26.09 9.45
C THR A 812 10.55 27.13 8.38
N PHE A 813 9.87 26.74 7.29
CA PHE A 813 9.52 27.64 6.19
C PHE A 813 8.27 28.51 6.41
N GLY A 814 7.60 28.40 7.56
CA GLY A 814 6.44 29.24 7.86
C GLY A 814 5.09 28.72 7.33
N CYS A 815 5.00 27.44 6.94
CA CYS A 815 3.81 26.82 6.31
C CYS A 815 3.26 25.59 7.05
N PHE A 816 3.58 25.43 8.33
CA PHE A 816 3.22 24.28 9.17
C PHE A 816 1.75 23.89 9.10
N GLY A 817 0.82 24.87 9.13
CA GLY A 817 -0.62 24.59 9.11
C GLY A 817 -1.08 23.89 7.82
N ALA A 818 -0.52 24.30 6.67
CA ALA A 818 -0.78 23.66 5.38
C ALA A 818 -0.22 22.23 5.35
N ILE A 819 1.05 22.09 5.75
CA ILE A 819 1.73 20.79 5.78
C ILE A 819 1.07 19.82 6.79
N LEU A 820 0.60 20.29 7.94
CA LEU A 820 -0.13 19.48 8.90
C LEU A 820 -1.44 18.94 8.31
N GLN A 821 -2.17 19.77 7.57
CA GLN A 821 -3.37 19.35 6.84
C GLN A 821 -3.02 18.32 5.73
N THR A 822 -1.96 18.54 4.95
CA THR A 822 -1.44 17.57 3.98
C THR A 822 -1.09 16.24 4.64
N THR A 823 -0.28 16.25 5.71
CA THR A 823 0.13 15.06 6.46
C THR A 823 -1.08 14.30 7.03
N CYS A 824 -2.12 15.00 7.50
CA CYS A 824 -3.36 14.34 7.93
C CYS A 824 -4.07 13.63 6.77
N THR A 825 -4.19 14.28 5.60
CA THR A 825 -4.84 13.67 4.43
C THR A 825 -4.10 12.45 3.87
N LEU A 826 -2.76 12.46 3.91
CA LEU A 826 -1.92 11.33 3.48
C LEU A 826 -1.85 10.20 4.52
N SER A 827 -1.80 10.53 5.81
CA SER A 827 -1.83 9.54 6.90
C SER A 827 -3.23 8.95 7.15
N GLY A 828 -4.24 9.44 6.42
CA GLY A 828 -5.62 8.99 6.52
C GLY A 828 -5.85 7.64 5.82
N TYR A 829 -6.77 6.85 6.36
CA TYR A 829 -7.06 5.49 5.88
C TYR A 829 -7.67 5.42 4.45
N ARG A 830 -8.11 6.55 3.87
CA ARG A 830 -8.77 6.65 2.55
C ARG A 830 -8.61 8.07 1.99
N ASP A 831 -8.50 8.20 0.67
CA ASP A 831 -8.60 9.49 -0.05
C ASP A 831 -9.94 10.18 0.33
N PRO A 832 -9.95 11.49 0.67
CA PRO A 832 -11.18 12.22 0.97
C PRO A 832 -12.12 12.41 -0.23
N PHE A 833 -11.63 12.29 -1.47
CA PHE A 833 -12.48 12.28 -2.66
C PHE A 833 -13.24 10.96 -2.76
N ILE A 834 -14.48 11.05 -3.21
CA ILE A 834 -15.32 9.87 -3.44
C ILE A 834 -14.66 9.05 -4.54
N SER A 835 -14.21 7.87 -4.16
CA SER A 835 -13.84 6.78 -5.06
C SER A 835 -14.53 5.53 -4.52
N PHE A 836 -15.40 4.97 -5.34
CA PHE A 836 -16.07 3.70 -5.11
C PHE A 836 -16.11 2.93 -6.42
N LEU A 837 -16.44 1.65 -6.31
CA LEU A 837 -16.37 0.72 -7.40
C LEU A 837 -17.59 0.77 -8.31
N GLY A 838 -17.39 0.57 -9.62
CA GLY A 838 -18.47 0.69 -10.60
C GLY A 838 -18.84 2.15 -10.92
N MET A 839 -18.16 3.13 -10.31
CA MET A 839 -18.24 4.54 -10.65
C MET A 839 -18.13 4.72 -12.16
N SER A 840 -19.14 5.35 -12.75
CA SER A 840 -19.21 5.56 -14.19
C SER A 840 -18.08 6.47 -14.68
N PRO A 841 -17.69 6.38 -15.97
CA PRO A 841 -16.73 7.33 -16.55
C PRO A 841 -17.18 8.79 -16.47
N GLU A 842 -18.46 9.06 -16.22
CA GLU A 842 -18.97 10.41 -15.97
C GLU A 842 -18.76 10.85 -14.52
N GLU A 843 -19.08 10.00 -13.54
CA GLU A 843 -18.83 10.30 -12.12
C GLU A 843 -17.34 10.47 -11.84
N GLN A 844 -16.46 9.65 -12.44
CA GLN A 844 -15.01 9.85 -12.35
C GLN A 844 -14.61 11.22 -12.95
N ARG A 845 -15.18 11.61 -14.09
CA ARG A 845 -14.98 12.95 -14.67
C ARG A 845 -15.47 14.07 -13.73
N GLN A 846 -16.53 13.85 -12.95
CA GLN A 846 -17.01 14.81 -11.95
C GLN A 846 -16.04 14.90 -10.74
N VAL A 847 -15.46 13.78 -10.28
CA VAL A 847 -14.41 13.77 -9.25
C VAL A 847 -13.16 14.50 -9.75
N ASP A 848 -12.71 14.21 -10.97
CA ASP A 848 -11.56 14.88 -11.60
C ASP A 848 -11.80 16.38 -11.78
N ALA A 849 -13.03 16.77 -12.15
CA ALA A 849 -13.42 18.18 -12.26
C ALA A 849 -13.38 18.89 -10.89
N SER A 850 -13.78 18.20 -9.81
CA SER A 850 -13.65 18.71 -8.44
C SER A 850 -12.18 18.88 -8.02
N LYS A 851 -11.32 17.86 -8.23
CA LYS A 851 -9.86 17.95 -7.99
C LYS A 851 -9.25 19.13 -8.75
N LYS A 852 -9.63 19.33 -10.03
CA LYS A 852 -9.21 20.49 -10.85
C LYS A 852 -9.75 21.83 -10.35
N ALA A 853 -10.95 21.89 -9.79
CA ALA A 853 -11.51 23.10 -9.20
C ALA A 853 -10.72 23.53 -7.96
N PHE A 854 -10.39 22.60 -7.06
CA PHE A 854 -9.50 22.90 -5.91
C PHE A 854 -8.11 23.35 -6.35
N ALA A 855 -7.52 22.69 -7.35
CA ALA A 855 -6.21 23.10 -7.90
C ALA A 855 -6.25 24.53 -8.45
N ARG A 856 -7.27 24.89 -9.25
CA ARG A 856 -7.41 26.22 -9.85
C ARG A 856 -7.76 27.31 -8.86
N ASN A 857 -8.76 27.08 -8.00
CA ASN A 857 -9.25 28.08 -7.06
C ASN A 857 -8.26 28.33 -5.90
N GLY A 858 -7.43 27.34 -5.58
CA GLY A 858 -6.40 27.47 -4.56
C GLY A 858 -5.07 28.03 -5.06
N SER A 859 -4.74 27.92 -6.35
CA SER A 859 -3.43 28.35 -6.87
C SER A 859 -3.39 29.84 -7.22
N PRO A 860 -2.21 30.49 -7.23
CA PRO A 860 -2.07 31.88 -7.66
C PRO A 860 -2.36 32.07 -9.15
N LEU A 861 -2.82 33.27 -9.51
CA LEU A 861 -3.13 33.61 -10.91
C LEU A 861 -1.89 33.44 -11.82
N GLY A 862 -2.05 32.65 -12.89
CA GLY A 862 -1.00 32.29 -13.84
C GLY A 862 -0.35 30.92 -13.60
N LEU A 863 -0.48 30.31 -12.42
CA LEU A 863 0.09 28.99 -12.10
C LEU A 863 -1.03 28.03 -11.71
N THR A 864 -1.21 26.92 -12.43
CA THR A 864 -2.07 25.81 -11.97
C THR A 864 -1.17 24.68 -11.48
N LEU A 865 -1.11 24.47 -10.17
CA LEU A 865 -0.26 23.41 -9.61
C LEU A 865 -0.78 22.01 -9.97
N GLN A 866 0.08 21.22 -10.61
CA GLN A 866 -0.14 19.78 -10.81
C GLN A 866 0.37 19.03 -9.57
N SER A 867 -0.44 19.05 -8.51
CA SER A 867 -0.09 18.51 -7.20
C SER A 867 -1.29 17.86 -6.50
N ASP A 868 -1.17 16.57 -6.19
CA ASP A 868 -2.13 15.85 -5.37
C ASP A 868 -2.11 16.36 -3.92
N HIS A 869 -0.91 16.53 -3.37
CA HIS A 869 -0.68 17.08 -2.03
C HIS A 869 -1.42 18.40 -1.82
N PHE A 870 -1.31 19.32 -2.78
CA PHE A 870 -1.96 20.62 -2.75
C PHE A 870 -3.49 20.52 -2.84
N VAL A 871 -4.01 19.67 -3.72
CA VAL A 871 -5.46 19.46 -3.88
C VAL A 871 -6.08 18.84 -2.62
N LEU A 872 -5.40 17.86 -2.01
CA LEU A 872 -5.82 17.26 -0.74
C LEU A 872 -5.86 18.28 0.40
N TRP A 873 -4.81 19.09 0.55
CA TRP A 873 -4.79 20.22 1.49
C TRP A 873 -5.97 21.15 1.25
N LYS A 874 -6.14 21.68 0.03
CA LYS A 874 -7.19 22.67 -0.26
C LYS A 874 -8.61 22.11 -0.10
N ALA A 875 -8.83 20.83 -0.39
CA ALA A 875 -10.11 20.17 -0.13
C ALA A 875 -10.41 20.04 1.37
N PHE A 876 -9.41 19.73 2.19
CA PHE A 876 -9.58 19.61 3.64
C PHE A 876 -9.69 20.99 4.32
N GLU A 877 -8.88 21.98 3.92
CA GLU A 877 -8.97 23.38 4.36
C GLU A 877 -10.39 23.94 4.14
N ALA A 878 -10.92 23.79 2.92
CA ALA A 878 -12.28 24.21 2.59
C ALA A 878 -13.37 23.44 3.37
N TYR A 879 -13.11 22.17 3.74
CA TYR A 879 -14.02 21.42 4.61
C TYR A 879 -14.02 21.95 6.06
N LEU A 880 -12.85 22.30 6.61
CA LEU A 880 -12.74 22.90 7.94
C LEU A 880 -13.50 24.24 7.99
N ASP A 881 -13.30 25.09 6.97
CA ASP A 881 -14.02 26.35 6.81
C ASP A 881 -15.55 26.15 6.73
N ALA A 882 -16.01 25.17 5.94
CA ALA A 882 -17.42 24.82 5.86
C ALA A 882 -17.96 24.24 7.19
N ARG A 883 -17.14 23.50 7.94
CA ARG A 883 -17.48 22.89 9.22
C ARG A 883 -17.74 23.92 10.30
N GLU A 884 -16.92 24.97 10.37
CA GLU A 884 -17.02 26.04 11.38
C GLU A 884 -18.24 26.95 11.14
N ARG A 885 -18.60 27.20 9.88
CA ARG A 885 -19.61 28.20 9.50
C ARG A 885 -21.04 27.66 9.36
N SER A 886 -21.26 26.33 9.50
CA SER A 886 -22.47 25.71 8.94
C SER A 886 -23.13 24.59 9.77
N SER A 887 -24.45 24.48 9.63
CA SER A 887 -25.26 23.38 10.17
C SER A 887 -24.98 22.03 9.49
N PHE A 888 -25.45 20.93 10.08
CA PHE A 888 -25.22 19.55 9.58
C PHE A 888 -25.58 19.39 8.08
N LYS A 889 -26.76 19.87 7.66
CA LYS A 889 -27.23 19.79 6.26
C LYS A 889 -26.29 20.48 5.26
N ALA A 890 -25.63 21.55 5.68
CA ALA A 890 -24.71 22.29 4.82
C ALA A 890 -23.35 21.59 4.66
N LYS A 891 -22.93 20.78 5.65
CA LYS A 891 -21.76 19.90 5.52
C LYS A 891 -22.00 18.81 4.47
N ASP A 892 -23.17 18.16 4.50
CA ASP A 892 -23.58 17.19 3.47
C ASP A 892 -23.63 17.85 2.08
N ALA A 893 -24.23 19.03 1.96
CA ALA A 893 -24.28 19.76 0.69
C ALA A 893 -22.89 20.14 0.14
N PHE A 894 -21.95 20.54 1.00
CA PHE A 894 -20.56 20.80 0.62
C PHE A 894 -19.87 19.51 0.11
N CYS A 895 -19.97 18.42 0.85
CA CYS A 895 -19.36 17.15 0.49
C CYS A 895 -19.94 16.60 -0.83
N ALA A 896 -21.27 16.65 -1.01
CA ALA A 896 -21.94 16.21 -2.23
C ALA A 896 -21.53 17.03 -3.45
N ARG A 897 -21.47 18.38 -3.32
CA ARG A 897 -21.05 19.29 -4.40
C ARG A 897 -19.63 19.04 -4.85
N ASN A 898 -18.71 18.82 -3.90
CA ASN A 898 -17.29 18.66 -4.15
C ASN A 898 -16.85 17.19 -4.35
N LYS A 899 -17.80 16.24 -4.38
CA LYS A 899 -17.53 14.80 -4.50
C LYS A 899 -16.54 14.30 -3.43
N LEU A 900 -16.79 14.66 -2.17
CA LEU A 900 -15.97 14.30 -1.01
C LEU A 900 -16.73 13.36 -0.05
N HIS A 901 -16.03 12.43 0.59
CA HIS A 901 -16.60 11.48 1.54
C HIS A 901 -16.64 12.07 2.95
N ARG A 902 -17.84 12.50 3.42
CA ARG A 902 -18.00 13.16 4.74
C ARG A 902 -17.42 12.36 5.90
N GLN A 903 -17.63 11.04 5.95
CA GLN A 903 -17.12 10.24 7.07
C GLN A 903 -15.59 10.18 7.08
N THR A 904 -14.94 10.16 5.92
CA THR A 904 -13.47 10.28 5.82
C THR A 904 -13.03 11.64 6.34
N LEU A 905 -13.70 12.72 5.96
CA LEU A 905 -13.38 14.08 6.41
C LEU A 905 -13.62 14.32 7.91
N GLU A 906 -14.65 13.69 8.50
CA GLU A 906 -14.84 13.67 9.96
C GLU A 906 -13.72 12.91 10.68
N GLN A 907 -13.30 11.76 10.15
CA GLN A 907 -12.14 11.02 10.69
C GLN A 907 -10.84 11.82 10.56
N LEU A 908 -10.60 12.44 9.40
CA LEU A 908 -9.45 13.33 9.16
C LEU A 908 -9.44 14.53 10.12
N PHE A 909 -10.60 15.06 10.51
CA PHE A 909 -10.69 16.10 11.54
C PHE A 909 -10.27 15.60 12.93
N SER A 910 -10.67 14.38 13.33
CA SER A 910 -10.20 13.77 14.57
C SER A 910 -8.69 13.51 14.55
N ILE A 911 -8.16 13.01 13.43
CA ILE A 911 -6.71 12.85 13.18
C ILE A 911 -5.99 14.19 13.34
N TYR A 912 -6.47 15.22 12.64
CA TYR A 912 -5.91 16.57 12.67
C TYR A 912 -5.90 17.17 14.08
N ARG A 913 -6.98 17.03 14.84
CA ARG A 913 -7.05 17.53 16.23
C ARG A 913 -6.08 16.79 17.16
N GLN A 914 -5.96 15.47 17.05
CA GLN A 914 -5.02 14.71 17.87
C GLN A 914 -3.57 15.02 17.49
N LEU A 915 -3.25 15.06 16.20
CA LEU A 915 -1.88 15.33 15.74
C LEU A 915 -1.48 16.78 16.04
N GLN A 916 -2.40 17.74 15.94
CA GLN A 916 -2.19 19.11 16.41
C GLN A 916 -1.84 19.13 17.91
N GLN A 917 -2.61 18.46 18.76
CA GLN A 917 -2.33 18.39 20.20
C GLN A 917 -0.99 17.72 20.53
N ASP A 918 -0.69 16.59 19.88
CA ASP A 918 0.58 15.86 20.07
C ASP A 918 1.79 16.72 19.66
N LEU A 919 1.67 17.51 18.57
CA LEU A 919 2.71 18.42 18.08
C LEU A 919 2.83 19.70 18.92
N ASP A 920 1.71 20.30 19.34
CA ASP A 920 1.69 21.46 20.25
C ASP A 920 2.39 21.11 21.58
N LEU A 921 2.23 19.88 22.10
CA LEU A 921 2.96 19.37 23.27
C LEU A 921 4.48 19.22 23.04
N MET A 922 4.93 19.11 21.79
CA MET A 922 6.34 19.15 21.39
C MET A 922 6.84 20.59 21.10
N GLY A 923 6.00 21.60 21.30
CA GLY A 923 6.31 22.99 20.95
C GLY A 923 6.21 23.31 19.45
N LEU A 924 5.64 22.40 18.64
CA LEU A 924 5.45 22.56 17.19
C LEU A 924 4.04 23.07 16.90
N SER A 925 3.90 24.39 16.81
CA SER A 925 2.63 25.09 16.62
C SER A 925 2.78 26.21 15.58
N PRO A 926 1.68 26.77 15.02
CA PRO A 926 1.80 27.93 14.15
C PRO A 926 2.45 29.16 14.79
N ALA A 927 2.40 29.30 16.12
CA ALA A 927 2.99 30.42 16.84
C ALA A 927 4.51 30.27 17.09
N THR A 928 5.07 29.07 16.92
CA THR A 928 6.48 28.75 17.20
C THR A 928 7.34 28.52 15.95
N GLN A 929 6.77 28.73 14.76
CA GLN A 929 7.47 28.68 13.47
C GLN A 929 8.63 29.70 13.42
N LEU A 930 9.65 29.42 12.60
CA LEU A 930 10.80 30.32 12.44
C LEU A 930 10.40 31.62 11.73
N VAL A 931 9.67 31.49 10.61
CA VAL A 931 9.08 32.58 9.85
C VAL A 931 7.59 32.62 10.18
N SER A 932 7.07 33.78 10.58
CA SER A 932 5.65 33.93 10.88
C SER A 932 4.80 33.78 9.61
N THR A 933 3.79 32.91 9.65
CA THR A 933 2.79 32.84 8.58
C THR A 933 2.05 34.18 8.48
N PRO A 934 1.91 34.80 7.29
CA PRO A 934 1.04 35.96 7.14
C PRO A 934 -0.40 35.60 7.52
N VAL A 935 -1.13 36.57 8.08
CA VAL A 935 -2.46 36.36 8.69
C VAL A 935 -3.39 35.57 7.77
N SER A 936 -4.05 34.55 8.34
CA SER A 936 -5.02 33.71 7.64
C SER A 936 -6.06 34.56 6.89
N ARG A 937 -6.36 34.17 5.63
CA ARG A 937 -7.22 34.85 4.61
C ARG A 937 -6.52 35.76 3.57
N MET A 938 -5.18 35.73 3.43
CA MET A 938 -4.54 36.26 2.21
C MET A 938 -5.02 35.50 0.95
N PRO A 939 -5.19 36.16 -0.21
CA PRO A 939 -5.34 35.48 -1.49
C PRO A 939 -4.13 34.59 -1.80
N ALA A 940 -4.31 33.56 -2.64
CA ALA A 940 -3.19 32.75 -3.11
C ALA A 940 -2.22 33.60 -3.96
N THR A 941 -1.09 33.98 -3.39
CA THR A 941 0.04 34.63 -4.08
C THR A 941 1.18 33.64 -4.28
N MET A 942 2.13 33.95 -5.18
CA MET A 942 3.32 33.13 -5.37
C MET A 942 4.12 33.02 -4.06
N GLU A 943 4.23 34.12 -3.33
CA GLU A 943 4.92 34.20 -2.05
C GLU A 943 4.25 33.35 -0.97
N SER A 944 2.92 33.19 -1.02
CA SER A 944 2.18 32.31 -0.09
C SER A 944 2.34 30.82 -0.38
N ILE A 945 2.58 30.43 -1.64
CA ILE A 945 2.67 29.02 -2.06
C ILE A 945 4.11 28.52 -2.16
N THR A 946 5.08 29.41 -2.39
CA THR A 946 6.50 29.08 -2.45
C THR A 946 6.97 28.31 -1.22
N PRO A 947 6.74 28.73 0.05
CA PRO A 947 7.13 27.97 1.23
C PRO A 947 6.60 26.53 1.28
N TYR A 948 5.38 26.30 0.79
CA TYR A 948 4.77 24.98 0.73
C TYR A 948 5.44 24.08 -0.34
N LEU A 949 5.77 24.65 -1.51
CA LEU A 949 6.57 23.94 -2.52
C LEU A 949 7.99 23.67 -2.03
N MET A 950 8.60 24.62 -1.33
CA MET A 950 9.92 24.44 -0.72
C MET A 950 9.91 23.29 0.28
N ALA A 951 8.93 23.26 1.19
CA ALA A 951 8.78 22.18 2.17
C ALA A 951 8.60 20.82 1.49
N LEU A 952 7.76 20.74 0.46
CA LEU A 952 7.58 19.51 -0.32
C LEU A 952 8.87 19.06 -1.01
N SER A 953 9.63 19.97 -1.63
CA SER A 953 10.90 19.61 -2.30
C SER A 953 11.90 18.96 -1.35
N ILE A 954 12.23 19.62 -0.22
CA ILE A 954 13.25 19.13 0.72
C ILE A 954 12.74 18.02 1.66
N GLY A 955 11.46 18.08 2.01
CA GLY A 955 10.81 17.14 2.93
C GLY A 955 10.44 15.81 2.27
N MET A 956 10.13 15.81 0.97
CA MET A 956 9.86 14.57 0.22
C MET A 956 11.11 13.98 -0.44
N TYR A 957 12.21 14.72 -0.62
CA TYR A 957 13.45 14.14 -1.12
C TYR A 957 14.00 13.07 -0.14
N PRO A 958 14.45 11.87 -0.60
CA PRO A 958 14.82 11.48 -1.96
C PRO A 958 13.71 10.89 -2.85
N ASN A 959 12.43 10.95 -2.46
CA ASN A 959 11.30 10.43 -3.25
C ASN A 959 11.00 11.36 -4.45
N ALA A 960 11.89 11.33 -5.44
CA ALA A 960 11.83 12.14 -6.65
C ALA A 960 11.84 11.27 -7.91
N LEU A 961 11.09 11.71 -8.93
CA LEU A 961 11.12 11.12 -10.27
C LEU A 961 11.33 12.22 -11.32
N PHE A 962 11.92 11.83 -12.44
CA PHE A 962 12.14 12.72 -13.59
C PHE A 962 11.59 12.11 -14.88
N THR A 963 11.40 12.93 -15.91
CA THR A 963 11.08 12.46 -17.27
C THR A 963 11.79 13.29 -18.33
N ARG A 964 11.92 12.70 -19.53
CA ARG A 964 12.38 13.33 -20.77
C ARG A 964 11.23 13.32 -21.78
N SER A 965 11.01 14.41 -22.49
CA SER A 965 9.92 14.58 -23.45
C SER A 965 10.26 13.95 -24.79
N GLY A 966 9.35 13.13 -25.31
CA GLY A 966 9.48 12.43 -26.60
C GLY A 966 8.46 11.32 -26.79
N GLY A 967 8.05 10.67 -25.69
CA GLY A 967 7.07 9.57 -25.70
C GLY A 967 5.61 10.01 -25.58
N VAL A 968 4.73 9.36 -26.36
CA VAL A 968 3.25 9.48 -26.24
C VAL A 968 2.71 8.88 -24.91
N SER A 969 3.54 8.14 -24.18
CA SER A 969 3.29 7.70 -22.80
C SER A 969 4.29 8.39 -21.85
N ARG A 970 3.79 9.26 -20.96
CA ARG A 970 4.59 9.91 -19.90
C ARG A 970 4.95 8.91 -18.80
N ASN A 971 5.94 8.07 -19.07
CA ASN A 971 6.54 7.17 -18.07
C ASN A 971 7.66 7.92 -17.33
N TRP A 972 7.50 8.08 -16.02
CA TRP A 972 8.50 8.69 -15.14
C TRP A 972 9.67 7.72 -14.90
N THR A 973 10.76 8.24 -14.36
CA THR A 973 12.01 7.50 -14.14
C THR A 973 12.58 7.82 -12.75
N SER A 974 13.00 6.80 -12.00
CA SER A 974 13.67 6.97 -10.69
C SER A 974 15.19 7.14 -10.81
N LYS A 975 15.88 7.43 -9.70
CA LYS A 975 17.35 7.51 -9.60
C LYS A 975 18.03 6.26 -10.17
N GLU A 976 17.48 5.07 -9.90
CA GLU A 976 17.96 3.76 -10.35
C GLU A 976 17.62 3.48 -11.85
N LYS A 977 17.15 4.50 -12.58
CA LYS A 977 16.76 4.45 -14.00
C LYS A 977 15.62 3.45 -14.29
N VAL A 978 14.78 3.16 -13.28
CA VAL A 978 13.58 2.31 -13.41
C VAL A 978 12.37 3.14 -13.85
N LYS A 979 11.54 2.60 -14.74
CA LYS A 979 10.31 3.27 -15.21
C LYS A 979 9.17 3.13 -14.21
N VAL A 980 8.51 4.25 -13.93
CA VAL A 980 7.43 4.40 -12.95
C VAL A 980 6.21 5.04 -13.62
N LYS A 981 5.02 4.53 -13.31
CA LYS A 981 3.75 5.16 -13.66
C LYS A 981 3.25 5.99 -12.47
N MET A 982 2.49 7.05 -12.72
CA MET A 982 1.68 7.65 -11.66
C MET A 982 0.36 6.89 -11.52
N ASP A 983 -0.21 6.86 -10.32
CA ASP A 983 -1.56 6.36 -10.08
C ASP A 983 -2.60 7.07 -10.98
N GLY A 984 -3.56 6.31 -11.50
CA GLY A 984 -4.56 6.82 -12.46
C GLY A 984 -5.46 7.93 -11.90
N THR A 985 -5.54 8.08 -10.58
CA THR A 985 -6.31 9.14 -9.90
C THR A 985 -5.47 10.38 -9.56
N SER A 986 -4.18 10.39 -9.90
CA SER A 986 -3.22 11.47 -9.64
C SER A 986 -3.38 12.64 -10.61
N MET A 987 -3.40 13.85 -10.08
CA MET A 987 -3.37 15.12 -10.80
C MET A 987 -2.12 15.32 -11.66
N VAL A 988 -1.05 14.57 -11.43
CA VAL A 988 0.19 14.62 -12.24
C VAL A 988 0.02 13.93 -13.60
N THR A 989 -0.91 12.97 -13.72
CA THR A 989 -1.26 12.32 -15.01
C THR A 989 -1.97 13.27 -15.97
N TRP A 990 -2.59 14.34 -15.45
CA TRP A 990 -3.38 15.28 -16.23
C TRP A 990 -2.49 16.02 -17.24
N THR A 991 -2.61 15.66 -18.52
CA THR A 991 -2.14 16.52 -19.61
C THR A 991 -3.03 17.76 -19.67
N ALA A 992 -2.41 18.94 -19.72
CA ALA A 992 -3.09 20.13 -20.17
C ALA A 992 -3.57 19.86 -21.61
N SER A 993 -4.88 19.71 -21.78
CA SER A 993 -5.47 19.35 -23.05
C SER A 993 -5.23 20.45 -24.08
N ASN A 994 -4.79 20.06 -25.28
CA ASN A 994 -4.91 20.79 -26.54
C ASN A 994 -3.80 21.75 -27.02
N THR A 995 -2.56 21.68 -26.53
CA THR A 995 -1.40 22.32 -27.20
C THR A 995 -0.32 21.32 -27.63
N GLN A 996 0.18 21.50 -28.86
CA GLN A 996 1.24 20.73 -29.53
C GLN A 996 0.94 19.26 -29.91
N LYS A 997 0.08 19.09 -30.93
CA LYS A 997 0.11 17.92 -31.85
C LYS A 997 1.06 18.11 -33.06
N HIS A 998 1.95 19.10 -33.04
CA HIS A 998 2.84 19.42 -34.16
C HIS A 998 4.29 18.99 -33.90
N LYS A 999 4.93 18.50 -34.98
CA LYS A 999 6.30 17.93 -35.07
C LYS A 999 6.51 16.58 -34.36
N ARG A 1000 6.24 15.50 -35.09
CA ARG A 1000 7.03 14.25 -35.04
C ARG A 1000 7.65 14.02 -36.42
N LYS A 1001 8.98 13.96 -36.51
CA LYS A 1001 9.71 13.33 -37.61
C LYS A 1001 11.12 12.98 -37.16
N MET A 1002 11.62 11.83 -37.60
CA MET A 1002 12.90 11.21 -37.21
C MET A 1002 12.94 10.76 -35.74
N GLY A 1003 12.79 9.45 -35.52
CA GLY A 1003 13.36 8.82 -34.33
C GLY A 1003 14.80 8.44 -34.64
N SER A 1004 15.72 8.81 -33.77
CA SER A 1004 17.08 8.27 -33.68
C SER A 1004 17.35 7.93 -32.21
N GLU A 1005 18.28 7.01 -31.97
CA GLU A 1005 18.62 6.55 -30.60
C GLU A 1005 19.33 7.62 -29.75
N GLN A 1006 19.42 8.87 -30.22
CA GLN A 1006 19.98 10.01 -29.51
C GLN A 1006 19.06 10.62 -28.44
N GLU A 1007 17.77 10.27 -28.39
CA GLU A 1007 16.81 10.79 -27.39
C GLU A 1007 17.16 10.42 -25.93
N GLU A 1008 18.04 9.44 -25.68
CA GLU A 1008 18.44 9.06 -24.30
C GLU A 1008 19.48 9.98 -23.64
N LEU A 1009 20.14 10.88 -24.40
CA LEU A 1009 21.33 11.63 -23.95
C LEU A 1009 21.06 13.00 -23.32
N GLY A 1010 19.83 13.53 -23.35
CA GLY A 1010 19.49 14.86 -22.84
C GLY A 1010 19.29 14.97 -21.31
N PRO A 1011 19.36 16.18 -20.72
CA PRO A 1011 18.96 16.41 -19.33
C PRO A 1011 17.44 16.18 -19.13
N PRO A 1012 16.95 16.07 -17.88
CA PRO A 1012 15.51 15.92 -17.62
C PRO A 1012 14.70 17.19 -17.86
N ASP A 1013 13.47 17.05 -18.38
CA ASP A 1013 12.57 18.18 -18.68
C ASP A 1013 11.58 18.50 -17.54
N GLU A 1014 11.02 17.48 -16.89
CA GLU A 1014 10.11 17.64 -15.76
C GLU A 1014 10.56 16.78 -14.58
N TRP A 1015 10.38 17.32 -13.37
CA TRP A 1015 10.61 16.65 -12.10
C TRP A 1015 9.32 16.60 -11.27
N LEU A 1016 9.17 15.56 -10.46
CA LEU A 1016 8.17 15.48 -9.40
C LEU A 1016 8.76 14.92 -8.11
N VAL A 1017 8.10 15.21 -6.99
CA VAL A 1017 8.25 14.47 -5.73
C VAL A 1017 6.96 13.71 -5.41
N TYR A 1018 7.06 12.56 -4.76
CA TYR A 1018 5.93 11.68 -4.44
C TYR A 1018 5.93 11.23 -2.96
N HIS A 1019 4.75 10.85 -2.46
CA HIS A 1019 4.63 10.33 -1.10
C HIS A 1019 4.99 8.85 -0.99
N GLU A 1020 4.38 8.01 -1.84
CA GLU A 1020 4.42 6.55 -1.76
C GLU A 1020 4.78 5.95 -3.13
N MET A 1021 5.62 4.91 -3.16
CA MET A 1021 5.82 4.07 -4.35
C MET A 1021 5.60 2.60 -4.01
N MET A 1022 4.76 1.94 -4.82
CA MET A 1022 4.58 0.49 -4.77
C MET A 1022 5.04 -0.14 -6.09
N GLN A 1023 5.71 -1.29 -6.01
CA GLN A 1023 5.89 -2.20 -7.12
C GLN A 1023 4.70 -3.16 -7.15
N SER A 1024 3.85 -3.02 -8.17
CA SER A 1024 2.91 -4.05 -8.61
C SER A 1024 3.61 -4.99 -9.61
N GLU A 1025 3.05 -6.17 -9.89
CA GLU A 1025 3.70 -7.32 -10.56
C GLU A 1025 4.62 -7.00 -11.75
N ARG A 1026 4.30 -5.98 -12.56
CA ARG A 1026 5.13 -5.55 -13.71
C ARG A 1026 5.46 -4.07 -13.76
N THR A 1027 4.96 -3.26 -12.82
CA THR A 1027 5.10 -1.79 -12.87
C THR A 1027 5.22 -1.17 -11.48
N ARG A 1028 6.21 -0.30 -11.30
CA ARG A 1028 6.22 0.67 -10.20
C ARG A 1028 5.13 1.72 -10.44
N VAL A 1029 4.34 1.99 -9.41
CA VAL A 1029 3.30 3.01 -9.37
C VAL A 1029 3.60 3.95 -8.21
N ALA A 1030 3.80 5.22 -8.53
CA ALA A 1030 3.95 6.29 -7.54
C ALA A 1030 2.60 6.97 -7.29
N LYS A 1031 2.34 7.30 -6.02
CA LYS A 1031 1.11 7.90 -5.52
C LYS A 1031 1.37 9.23 -4.85
N TYR A 1032 0.38 10.11 -4.98
CA TYR A 1032 0.38 11.50 -4.52
C TYR A 1032 1.64 12.23 -4.99
N GLY A 1033 1.58 12.81 -6.19
CA GLY A 1033 2.71 13.53 -6.79
C GLY A 1033 2.55 15.06 -6.69
N THR A 1034 3.66 15.76 -6.61
CA THR A 1034 3.77 17.21 -6.89
C THR A 1034 4.83 17.42 -7.96
N LYS A 1035 4.46 17.99 -9.12
CA LYS A 1035 5.47 18.48 -10.07
C LYS A 1035 6.22 19.67 -9.48
N LEU A 1036 7.53 19.73 -9.73
CA LEU A 1036 8.40 20.83 -9.32
C LEU A 1036 8.64 21.79 -10.52
N PRO A 1037 7.96 22.95 -10.59
CA PRO A 1037 7.92 23.79 -11.79
C PRO A 1037 9.16 24.68 -12.01
N SER A 1038 10.19 24.60 -11.15
CA SER A 1038 11.38 25.45 -11.19
C SER A 1038 12.65 24.62 -10.99
N GLN A 1039 13.66 24.81 -11.85
CA GLN A 1039 14.98 24.20 -11.69
C GLN A 1039 15.76 24.86 -10.54
N LEU A 1040 15.57 26.16 -10.29
CA LEU A 1040 16.14 26.85 -9.12
C LEU A 1040 15.63 26.24 -7.81
N LEU A 1041 14.32 25.96 -7.71
CA LEU A 1041 13.72 25.27 -6.57
C LEU A 1041 14.36 23.89 -6.35
N GLN A 1042 14.62 23.14 -7.43
CA GLN A 1042 15.26 21.83 -7.36
C GLN A 1042 16.73 21.94 -6.91
N ALA A 1043 17.50 22.85 -7.53
CA ALA A 1043 18.91 23.09 -7.22
C ALA A 1043 19.16 23.58 -5.78
N LEU A 1044 18.23 24.33 -5.19
CA LEU A 1044 18.34 24.80 -3.81
C LEU A 1044 17.89 23.79 -2.75
N LEU A 1045 17.03 22.81 -3.08
CA LEU A 1045 16.29 22.04 -2.06
C LEU A 1045 16.30 20.52 -2.22
N MET A 1046 16.75 19.98 -3.35
CA MET A 1046 16.92 18.54 -3.54
C MET A 1046 18.38 18.13 -3.29
N GLY A 1047 18.63 16.86 -2.98
CA GLY A 1047 19.96 16.36 -2.65
C GLY A 1047 20.44 16.72 -1.24
N SER A 1048 21.36 15.93 -0.71
CA SER A 1048 22.11 16.20 0.52
C SER A 1048 22.96 17.47 0.39
N VAL A 1049 23.34 18.05 1.52
CA VAL A 1049 24.32 19.14 1.60
C VAL A 1049 25.75 18.59 1.71
N GLU A 1050 25.94 17.38 2.24
CA GLU A 1050 27.28 16.78 2.36
C GLU A 1050 27.75 16.06 1.09
N LEU A 1051 26.82 15.60 0.25
CA LEU A 1051 27.10 15.02 -1.06
C LEU A 1051 26.93 16.05 -2.19
N GLN A 1052 27.18 17.34 -1.88
CA GLN A 1052 27.21 18.40 -2.88
C GLN A 1052 28.66 18.68 -3.29
N THR A 1053 28.95 18.64 -4.59
CA THR A 1053 30.26 19.02 -5.12
C THR A 1053 30.13 20.13 -6.15
N VAL A 1054 31.17 20.97 -6.24
CA VAL A 1054 31.35 21.93 -7.33
C VAL A 1054 32.54 21.46 -8.14
N GLU A 1055 32.29 20.93 -9.32
CA GLU A 1055 33.28 20.35 -10.22
C GLU A 1055 33.52 21.27 -11.41
N GLN A 1056 34.77 21.37 -11.88
CA GLN A 1056 35.07 21.99 -13.17
C GLN A 1056 34.81 20.97 -14.27
N GLN A 1057 34.11 21.37 -15.33
CA GLN A 1057 33.98 20.57 -16.54
C GLN A 1057 34.97 21.07 -17.59
N ASP A 1058 35.99 20.27 -17.86
CA ASP A 1058 36.87 20.47 -19.00
C ASP A 1058 36.11 20.15 -20.30
N VAL A 1059 36.22 21.05 -21.27
CA VAL A 1059 35.55 20.95 -22.58
C VAL A 1059 36.63 20.88 -23.66
N ASP A 1060 36.52 19.92 -24.58
CA ASP A 1060 37.37 19.86 -25.77
C ASP A 1060 37.28 21.17 -26.58
N MET A 1061 38.39 21.60 -27.17
CA MET A 1061 38.48 22.90 -27.84
C MET A 1061 37.46 23.07 -28.97
N ASP A 1062 36.54 24.03 -28.81
CA ASP A 1062 35.68 24.50 -29.90
C ASP A 1062 36.55 25.23 -30.94
N VAL A 1063 36.74 24.59 -32.10
CA VAL A 1063 37.73 24.96 -33.13
C VAL A 1063 37.44 26.31 -33.81
N ASN A 1064 36.25 26.91 -33.58
CA ASN A 1064 35.76 28.06 -34.34
C ASN A 1064 35.91 29.45 -33.68
N ASP A 1065 36.17 29.57 -32.37
CA ASP A 1065 36.21 30.90 -31.71
C ASP A 1065 37.30 31.10 -30.63
N GLY A 1066 38.13 30.09 -30.36
CA GLY A 1066 39.35 30.23 -29.53
C GLY A 1066 39.16 30.56 -28.04
N SER A 1067 37.95 30.89 -27.58
CA SER A 1067 37.65 31.16 -26.17
C SER A 1067 37.27 29.88 -25.42
N VAL A 1068 38.12 29.44 -24.49
CA VAL A 1068 37.77 28.36 -23.55
C VAL A 1068 36.85 28.92 -22.47
N VAL A 1069 35.54 28.69 -22.60
CA VAL A 1069 34.57 29.01 -21.54
C VAL A 1069 34.45 27.80 -20.61
N ALA A 1070 35.23 27.80 -19.52
CA ALA A 1070 35.16 26.77 -18.49
C ALA A 1070 33.77 26.73 -17.85
N LYS A 1071 33.14 25.56 -17.86
CA LYS A 1071 31.81 25.32 -17.28
C LYS A 1071 31.95 24.72 -15.88
N TRP A 1072 31.03 25.08 -14.99
CA TRP A 1072 31.02 24.63 -13.61
C TRP A 1072 29.79 23.79 -13.32
N LEU A 1073 29.99 22.62 -12.71
CA LEU A 1073 28.93 21.67 -12.38
C LEU A 1073 28.64 21.71 -10.89
N LEU A 1074 27.39 21.98 -10.53
CA LEU A 1074 26.86 21.69 -9.20
C LEU A 1074 26.27 20.28 -9.23
N VAL A 1075 26.90 19.34 -8.54
CA VAL A 1075 26.46 17.95 -8.43
C VAL A 1075 25.84 17.73 -7.06
N LEU A 1076 24.70 17.04 -7.01
CA LEU A 1076 23.96 16.74 -5.78
C LEU A 1076 23.68 15.22 -5.71
N ASP A 1077 24.07 14.58 -4.60
CA ASP A 1077 23.95 13.14 -4.36
C ASP A 1077 24.55 12.27 -5.48
N ASP A 1078 25.62 12.75 -6.09
CA ASP A 1078 26.33 12.15 -7.23
C ASP A 1078 25.49 11.92 -8.50
N TRP A 1079 24.21 12.35 -8.52
CA TRP A 1079 23.28 12.01 -9.60
C TRP A 1079 22.55 13.17 -10.26
N ILE A 1080 22.21 14.23 -9.52
CA ILE A 1080 21.60 15.45 -10.09
C ILE A 1080 22.73 16.40 -10.45
N VAL A 1081 22.75 16.91 -11.67
CA VAL A 1081 23.85 17.76 -12.18
C VAL A 1081 23.27 19.01 -12.83
N TYR A 1082 23.71 20.17 -12.35
CA TYR A 1082 23.40 21.47 -12.95
C TYR A 1082 24.66 22.13 -13.50
N GLU A 1083 24.56 22.71 -14.70
CA GLU A 1083 25.64 23.46 -15.34
C GLU A 1083 25.44 24.98 -15.11
N LEU A 1084 26.52 25.66 -14.73
CA LEU A 1084 26.62 27.10 -14.53
C LEU A 1084 27.84 27.68 -15.26
N GLY A 1085 27.74 28.97 -15.61
CA GLY A 1085 28.78 29.67 -16.39
C GLY A 1085 29.93 30.24 -15.57
N ARG A 1086 29.83 30.26 -14.24
CA ARG A 1086 30.85 30.83 -13.33
C ARG A 1086 30.99 30.00 -12.05
N TYR A 1087 32.22 29.92 -11.55
CA TYR A 1087 32.53 29.31 -10.26
C TYR A 1087 31.74 29.95 -9.11
N ASP A 1088 31.75 31.29 -9.04
CA ASP A 1088 31.08 32.06 -7.99
C ASP A 1088 29.58 31.73 -7.89
N GLU A 1089 28.92 31.54 -9.04
CA GLU A 1089 27.49 31.22 -9.10
C GLU A 1089 27.19 29.84 -8.51
N ALA A 1090 27.99 28.83 -8.86
CA ALA A 1090 27.88 27.48 -8.31
C ALA A 1090 28.20 27.48 -6.81
N ARG A 1091 29.26 28.17 -6.39
CA ARG A 1091 29.69 28.24 -4.98
C ARG A 1091 28.69 28.99 -4.10
N TRP A 1092 28.06 30.06 -4.59
CA TRP A 1092 27.01 30.78 -3.86
C TRP A 1092 25.75 29.92 -3.66
N ILE A 1093 25.35 29.10 -4.65
CA ILE A 1093 24.23 28.16 -4.47
C ILE A 1093 24.58 27.11 -3.41
N ALA A 1094 25.77 26.52 -3.47
CA ALA A 1094 26.26 25.57 -2.46
C ALA A 1094 26.27 26.17 -1.04
N LEU A 1095 26.76 27.41 -0.89
CA LEU A 1095 26.77 28.14 0.38
C LEU A 1095 25.36 28.48 0.89
N LEU A 1096 24.43 28.86 0.02
CA LEU A 1096 23.03 29.10 0.41
C LEU A 1096 22.36 27.81 0.89
N ARG A 1097 22.69 26.65 0.32
CA ARG A 1097 22.24 25.33 0.79
C ARG A 1097 22.81 25.00 2.18
N GLU A 1098 24.10 25.23 2.39
CA GLU A 1098 24.78 25.07 3.68
C GLU A 1098 24.11 25.93 4.78
N ARG A 1099 23.93 27.23 4.53
CA ARG A 1099 23.27 28.17 5.47
C ARG A 1099 21.80 27.83 5.71
N LEU A 1100 21.08 27.33 4.70
CA LEU A 1100 19.69 26.91 4.83
C LEU A 1100 19.55 25.69 5.75
N HIS A 1101 20.42 24.70 5.60
CA HIS A 1101 20.47 23.55 6.50
C HIS A 1101 20.85 23.98 7.93
N ALA A 1102 21.75 24.94 8.08
CA ALA A 1102 22.12 25.48 9.37
C ALA A 1102 20.99 26.23 10.08
N SER A 1103 20.22 27.04 9.34
CA SER A 1103 19.01 27.69 9.83
C SER A 1103 17.98 26.66 10.36
N PHE A 1104 17.83 25.52 9.66
CA PHE A 1104 16.96 24.42 10.07
C PHE A 1104 17.43 23.77 11.39
N ILE A 1105 18.71 23.40 11.50
CA ILE A 1105 19.24 22.78 12.73
C ILE A 1105 19.14 23.74 13.92
N ARG A 1106 19.57 24.99 13.78
CA ARG A 1106 19.41 26.03 14.81
C ARG A 1106 17.95 26.25 15.22
N HIS A 1107 17.01 26.08 14.31
CA HIS A 1107 15.58 26.16 14.64
C HIS A 1107 15.11 25.01 15.53
N LEU A 1108 15.56 23.77 15.25
CA LEU A 1108 15.28 22.64 16.13
C LEU A 1108 15.92 22.82 17.51
N GLU A 1109 17.16 23.31 17.58
CA GLU A 1109 17.86 23.63 18.85
C GLU A 1109 17.07 24.65 19.68
N ARG A 1110 16.61 25.75 19.05
CA ARG A 1110 15.76 26.75 19.72
C ARG A 1110 14.43 26.15 20.21
N LEU A 1111 13.82 25.20 19.50
CA LEU A 1111 12.61 24.51 19.96
C LEU A 1111 12.89 23.59 21.15
N HIS A 1112 14.02 22.87 21.11
CA HIS A 1112 14.49 22.02 22.19
C HIS A 1112 14.76 22.81 23.48
N ASP A 1113 15.48 23.92 23.38
CA ASP A 1113 15.79 24.78 24.53
C ASP A 1113 14.55 25.43 25.14
N ASN A 1114 13.62 25.89 24.29
CA ASN A 1114 12.33 26.41 24.75
C ASN A 1114 11.52 25.34 25.50
N ALA A 1115 11.53 24.09 25.03
CA ALA A 1115 10.88 22.97 25.71
C ALA A 1115 11.57 22.63 27.04
N GLN A 1116 12.90 22.67 27.13
CA GLN A 1116 13.65 22.43 28.37
C GLN A 1116 13.39 23.50 29.45
N HIS A 1117 13.27 24.77 29.07
CA HIS A 1117 13.20 25.93 29.97
C HIS A 1117 11.79 26.53 30.12
N GLY A 1118 10.78 25.89 29.52
CA GLY A 1118 9.38 26.34 29.54
C GLY A 1118 9.12 27.71 28.94
N GLY A 1119 9.85 28.07 27.88
CA GLY A 1119 9.70 29.32 27.13
C GLY A 1119 9.99 30.61 27.90
N GLY A 1120 10.43 30.54 29.16
CA GLY A 1120 10.64 31.71 30.03
C GLY A 1120 12.05 32.33 29.95
N ARG A 1121 12.99 31.69 29.25
CA ARG A 1121 14.37 32.20 29.12
C ARG A 1121 14.48 33.08 27.86
N PRO A 1122 14.86 34.37 27.97
CA PRO A 1122 15.12 35.18 26.78
C PRO A 1122 16.33 34.61 26.02
N LEU A 1123 16.25 34.62 24.69
CA LEU A 1123 17.37 34.28 23.80
C LEU A 1123 18.54 35.24 24.06
N SER A 1124 19.78 34.73 23.99
CA SER A 1124 20.95 35.61 24.06
C SER A 1124 20.99 36.57 22.86
N GLU A 1125 21.73 37.67 22.96
CA GLU A 1125 21.86 38.62 21.86
C GLU A 1125 22.42 37.96 20.59
N ALA A 1126 23.37 37.03 20.73
CA ALA A 1126 23.90 36.22 19.64
C ALA A 1126 22.84 35.30 19.02
N ASP A 1127 22.00 34.64 19.84
CA ASP A 1127 20.91 33.78 19.34
C ASP A 1127 19.80 34.58 18.64
N GLN A 1128 19.57 35.82 19.08
CA GLN A 1128 18.65 36.75 18.43
C GLN A 1128 19.19 37.19 17.06
N GLN A 1129 20.49 37.50 16.96
CA GLN A 1129 21.14 37.80 15.68
C GLN A 1129 21.12 36.60 14.73
N LEU A 1130 21.41 35.39 15.21
CA LEU A 1130 21.28 34.15 14.43
C LEU A 1130 19.85 33.92 13.96
N LYS A 1131 18.85 34.11 14.82
CA LYS A 1131 17.43 33.99 14.46
C LYS A 1131 17.01 35.03 13.42
N LEU A 1132 17.52 36.25 13.49
CA LEU A 1132 17.27 37.30 12.50
C LEU A 1132 17.88 36.92 11.14
N HIS A 1133 19.16 36.54 11.10
CA HIS A 1133 19.82 36.02 9.90
C HIS A 1133 19.03 34.85 9.27
N ASP A 1134 18.62 33.88 10.09
CA ASP A 1134 17.87 32.70 9.65
C ASP A 1134 16.53 33.09 9.01
N ALA A 1135 15.85 34.12 9.53
CA ALA A 1135 14.62 34.65 8.95
C ALA A 1135 14.86 35.45 7.66
N GLU A 1136 15.91 36.27 7.59
CA GLU A 1136 16.28 37.04 6.40
C GLU A 1136 16.68 36.14 5.23
N LEU A 1137 17.46 35.09 5.47
CA LEU A 1137 17.80 34.06 4.48
C LEU A 1137 16.53 33.45 3.88
N LEU A 1138 15.60 33.00 4.71
CA LEU A 1138 14.36 32.37 4.25
C LEU A 1138 13.48 33.35 3.45
N GLN A 1139 13.38 34.60 3.87
CA GLN A 1139 12.66 35.63 3.11
C GLN A 1139 13.31 35.89 1.74
N ALA A 1140 14.64 35.96 1.67
CA ALA A 1140 15.38 36.17 0.43
C ALA A 1140 15.21 34.98 -0.55
N LEU A 1141 15.29 33.73 -0.06
CA LEU A 1141 15.05 32.52 -0.86
C LEU A 1141 13.59 32.45 -1.35
N VAL A 1142 12.61 32.71 -0.49
CA VAL A 1142 11.19 32.75 -0.87
C VAL A 1142 10.94 33.80 -1.94
N ALA A 1143 11.54 34.99 -1.84
CA ALA A 1143 11.42 36.03 -2.85
C ALA A 1143 12.06 35.63 -4.20
N TRP A 1144 13.26 35.03 -4.17
CA TRP A 1144 13.96 34.58 -5.38
C TRP A 1144 13.18 33.50 -6.12
N ILE A 1145 12.76 32.44 -5.40
CA ILE A 1145 11.97 31.35 -5.97
C ILE A 1145 10.61 31.86 -6.46
N SER A 1146 9.92 32.72 -5.71
CA SER A 1146 8.63 33.30 -6.16
C SER A 1146 8.79 34.13 -7.45
N SER A 1147 9.89 34.86 -7.60
CA SER A 1147 10.23 35.58 -8.84
C SER A 1147 10.46 34.62 -10.01
N ASP A 1148 11.16 33.51 -9.79
CA ASP A 1148 11.40 32.48 -10.82
C ASP A 1148 10.08 31.81 -11.26
N LEU A 1149 9.23 31.41 -10.31
CA LEU A 1149 7.90 30.85 -10.58
C LEU A 1149 7.01 31.81 -11.40
N ARG A 1150 7.06 33.12 -11.10
CA ARG A 1150 6.38 34.17 -11.90
C ARG A 1150 6.91 34.28 -13.33
N ARG A 1151 8.21 34.03 -13.56
CA ARG A 1151 8.83 34.06 -14.90
C ARG A 1151 8.48 32.80 -15.69
N GLY A 1152 8.56 31.61 -15.07
CA GLY A 1152 8.15 30.35 -15.68
C GLY A 1152 6.67 30.33 -16.08
N SER A 1153 5.80 30.90 -15.23
CA SER A 1153 4.35 31.06 -15.49
C SER A 1153 4.00 31.95 -16.69
N ARG A 1154 4.92 32.78 -17.18
CA ARG A 1154 4.71 33.68 -18.35
C ARG A 1154 5.23 33.09 -19.67
N ARG A 1155 5.81 31.89 -19.66
CA ARG A 1155 6.30 31.15 -20.84
C ARG A 1155 5.33 30.02 -21.20
#